data_AF-A0A7C3PWR8-F1
#
_entry.id   AF-A0A7C3PWR8-F1
#
_cell.length_a   1.000
_cell.length_b   1.000
_cell.length_c   1.000
_cell.angle_alpha   90.00
_cell.angle_beta   90.00
_cell.angle_gamma   90.00
#
_symmetry.space_group_name_H-M   'P 1'
#
loop_
_entity.id
_entity.type
_entity.pdbx_description
1 polymer ?
#
loop_
_entity_poly.entity_id
_entity_poly.type
_entity_poly.pdbx_seq_one_letter_code
_entity_poly.pdbx_strand_id
1 'polypeptide(L)'
;MHPISPADIGFRVTAALESLEERGIIERHELAETAYSFRLWDYAVVVEERIPEQEKKLLHQRIGEEYRVRLSGENDEAAFEVYYHLRRGLEPRTSIPHGLQAISRFVRMFALEKARRVQSRIVVLLSAPEDLPQRMEILEQMARITMALRDGPTAEELLRRVQTDGAAILTPEQKVELVLAEAEAARLTDSAKGLKILGKATKHLRDEQSRLGVRLQLATARMRLELQDLKRAINFGLKGATICQKIGDVPELGELYRIMASAFYRKGDYEHSVDNYQRALDAFERLGLKAASVASLDELGRVYLERGHHFRAARYLYKSLEIRRAQHDLPGLCRSYDELGRVYLRSGDYLKTIEILNRSLSLKERIGDFAGLNPTLAILGDLYFRLGRYEKSLHYFQREVENSQRLSDTRGLAEGFCQLGRVHFEIGDIRQAEVYLKQVSILATEFKLRSQEADGALLDGSLKAFHRDWTGAEKSLKLAAEVHGKLGHRRREICAYLDLAEMKLEREQLDESLKYASRGQLVAEQVKALDLQARALTTKGNIHRFLKGGNVEKARELLHKALDLSQKISDVGPLFQLYYSLAKVCHSQREFAEAANYYGKAELILRQAGGALGEERASRFFEDRRRKTFAEDVARFRKEALGRATSPPSEVREPVTAAPNFKDRPVGFTDYKDLAQRILRVNSEMSQLHFHERVLSEAVDLVGADRGFILRVQNRQYFPVAFHGFGKNPAPNPEFQTASTITQEAVKRGRSILATGGGELPHEKPESAAKGDKGEKGIPLGILSHCSILAVPFMTEDRIFGGVYLDKPIVVGQFLPRNQVLLEAFARHAAVALANRRELETAIREPITGFYNPSYFLERLREAYRWFNLHGKSFTLIGYYLPQLEEALE
;
A
#
# COMPACT_ATOMS: atom_id res chain seq x y z
N MET A 1 -55.93 47.15 -25.74
CA MET A 1 -55.81 45.97 -24.85
C MET A 1 -56.63 46.26 -23.61
N HIS A 2 -57.78 45.62 -23.45
CA HIS A 2 -58.61 45.82 -22.25
C HIS A 2 -57.87 45.27 -21.02
N PRO A 3 -57.94 45.94 -19.86
CA PRO A 3 -57.43 45.40 -18.61
C PRO A 3 -58.27 44.15 -18.28
N ILE A 4 -57.63 42.99 -18.30
CA ILE A 4 -58.29 41.72 -17.97
C ILE A 4 -58.66 41.80 -16.48
N SER A 5 -59.95 41.60 -16.17
CA SER A 5 -60.43 41.67 -14.80
C SER A 5 -59.87 40.49 -13.97
N PRO A 6 -59.67 40.62 -12.65
CA PRO A 6 -59.25 39.50 -11.79
C PRO A 6 -60.19 38.28 -11.90
N ALA A 7 -61.47 38.51 -12.23
CA ALA A 7 -62.46 37.46 -12.45
C ALA A 7 -62.20 36.67 -13.74
N ASP A 8 -61.81 37.34 -14.83
CA ASP A 8 -61.46 36.68 -16.11
C ASP A 8 -60.18 35.85 -15.99
N ILE A 9 -59.22 36.33 -15.17
CA ILE A 9 -58.00 35.60 -14.85
C ILE A 9 -58.34 34.34 -14.04
N GLY A 10 -59.25 34.46 -13.06
CA GLY A 10 -59.79 33.34 -12.30
C GLY A 10 -60.36 32.25 -13.21
N PHE A 11 -61.25 32.64 -14.11
CA PHE A 11 -61.96 31.73 -15.01
C PHE A 11 -61.02 31.00 -15.99
N ARG A 12 -60.05 31.72 -16.58
CA ARG A 12 -59.07 31.12 -17.50
C ARG A 12 -58.18 30.10 -16.83
N VAL A 13 -57.78 30.34 -15.58
CA VAL A 13 -56.96 29.36 -14.85
C VAL A 13 -57.78 28.17 -14.41
N THR A 14 -59.06 28.35 -14.03
CA THR A 14 -59.94 27.22 -13.72
C THR A 14 -60.15 26.32 -14.93
N ALA A 15 -60.44 26.91 -16.11
CA ALA A 15 -60.56 26.16 -17.36
C ALA A 15 -59.26 25.45 -17.77
N ALA A 16 -58.10 26.08 -17.51
CA ALA A 16 -56.79 25.45 -17.75
C ALA A 16 -56.54 24.26 -16.81
N LEU A 17 -56.93 24.36 -15.54
CA LEU A 17 -56.81 23.27 -14.56
C LEU A 17 -57.76 22.10 -14.89
N GLU A 18 -59.01 22.38 -15.25
CA GLU A 18 -59.96 21.35 -15.70
C GLU A 18 -59.46 20.60 -16.94
N SER A 19 -58.88 21.31 -17.92
CA SER A 19 -58.28 20.64 -19.10
C SER A 19 -57.07 19.76 -18.75
N LEU A 20 -56.32 20.12 -17.70
CA LEU A 20 -55.18 19.33 -17.21
C LEU A 20 -55.65 18.10 -16.42
N GLU A 21 -56.79 18.18 -15.75
CA GLU A 21 -57.44 17.06 -15.05
C GLU A 21 -57.97 16.02 -16.05
N GLU A 22 -58.69 16.45 -17.10
CA GLU A 22 -59.18 15.57 -18.17
C GLU A 22 -58.08 14.79 -18.88
N ARG A 23 -56.86 15.34 -18.90
CA ARG A 23 -55.68 14.74 -19.53
C ARG A 23 -54.85 13.87 -18.56
N GLY A 24 -55.29 13.71 -17.31
CA GLY A 24 -54.66 12.85 -16.30
C GLY A 24 -53.32 13.39 -15.76
N ILE A 25 -53.06 14.69 -15.91
CA ILE A 25 -51.80 15.34 -15.51
C ILE A 25 -51.89 15.84 -14.07
N ILE A 26 -53.10 16.19 -13.64
CA ILE A 26 -53.44 16.51 -12.24
C ILE A 26 -54.56 15.61 -11.75
N GLU A 27 -54.56 15.33 -10.45
CA GLU A 27 -55.59 14.54 -9.78
C GLU A 27 -56.26 15.41 -8.70
N ARG A 28 -57.56 15.69 -8.87
CA ARG A 28 -58.35 16.51 -7.95
C ARG A 28 -58.75 15.67 -6.73
N HIS A 29 -58.50 16.17 -5.53
CA HIS A 29 -58.93 15.47 -4.32
C HIS A 29 -60.37 15.82 -3.96
N GLU A 30 -61.21 14.81 -3.79
CA GLU A 30 -62.66 14.97 -3.52
C GLU A 30 -62.99 15.65 -2.17
N LEU A 31 -62.04 15.73 -1.23
CA LEU A 31 -62.29 16.24 0.13
C LEU A 31 -62.06 17.76 0.29
N ALA A 32 -61.52 18.44 -0.71
CA ALA A 32 -61.41 19.89 -0.74
C ALA A 32 -61.45 20.35 -2.21
N GLU A 33 -62.51 21.06 -2.61
CA GLU A 33 -62.80 21.43 -4.01
C GLU A 33 -61.69 22.22 -4.76
N THR A 34 -60.61 22.59 -4.07
CA THR A 34 -59.50 23.42 -4.56
C THR A 34 -58.10 22.76 -4.56
N ALA A 35 -57.96 21.46 -4.28
CA ALA A 35 -56.64 20.81 -4.21
C ALA A 35 -56.37 19.79 -5.35
N TYR A 36 -55.34 20.04 -6.16
CA TYR A 36 -54.94 19.26 -7.35
C TYR A 36 -53.52 18.69 -7.21
N SER A 37 -53.32 17.38 -7.20
CA SER A 37 -51.96 16.80 -7.13
C SER A 37 -51.35 16.68 -8.52
N PHE A 38 -50.15 17.24 -8.75
CA PHE A 38 -49.50 17.26 -10.06
C PHE A 38 -48.45 16.14 -10.23
N ARG A 39 -48.43 15.45 -11.38
CA ARG A 39 -47.33 14.55 -11.79
C ARG A 39 -46.38 15.28 -12.76
N LEU A 40 -45.61 16.26 -12.27
CA LEU A 40 -45.26 17.44 -13.09
C LEU A 40 -43.93 17.46 -13.89
N TRP A 41 -42.93 16.60 -13.67
CA TRP A 41 -41.58 16.98 -14.16
C TRP A 41 -41.42 16.99 -15.69
N ASP A 42 -42.14 16.14 -16.42
CA ASP A 42 -42.04 16.06 -17.89
C ASP A 42 -43.03 16.97 -18.65
N TYR A 43 -44.08 17.47 -18.00
CA TYR A 43 -45.16 18.22 -18.67
C TYR A 43 -44.98 19.74 -18.62
N ALA A 44 -44.31 20.27 -17.59
CA ALA A 44 -44.12 21.72 -17.41
C ALA A 44 -43.41 22.36 -18.61
N VAL A 45 -42.38 21.73 -19.16
CA VAL A 45 -41.59 22.30 -20.28
C VAL A 45 -42.40 22.42 -21.57
N VAL A 46 -43.25 21.44 -21.89
CA VAL A 46 -44.03 21.40 -23.14
C VAL A 46 -45.20 22.40 -23.13
N VAL A 47 -45.81 22.60 -21.95
CA VAL A 47 -46.89 23.58 -21.75
C VAL A 47 -46.33 25.00 -21.68
N GLU A 48 -45.18 25.18 -21.03
CA GLU A 48 -44.50 26.47 -20.89
C GLU A 48 -44.12 27.13 -22.23
N GLU A 49 -43.93 26.36 -23.29
CA GLU A 49 -43.61 26.87 -24.64
C GLU A 49 -44.85 27.31 -25.42
N ARG A 50 -46.06 26.87 -25.01
CA ARG A 50 -47.31 27.08 -25.76
C ARG A 50 -48.26 28.09 -25.13
N ILE A 51 -47.95 28.59 -23.93
CA ILE A 51 -48.77 29.54 -23.18
C ILE A 51 -48.09 30.92 -23.13
N PRO A 52 -48.84 32.03 -23.28
CA PRO A 52 -48.34 33.39 -23.07
C PRO A 52 -47.62 33.61 -21.72
N GLU A 53 -46.57 34.42 -21.73
CA GLU A 53 -45.67 34.64 -20.57
C GLU A 53 -46.41 35.09 -19.29
N GLN A 54 -47.48 35.87 -19.40
CA GLN A 54 -48.29 36.29 -18.24
C GLN A 54 -49.06 35.12 -17.61
N GLU A 55 -49.66 34.27 -18.43
CA GLU A 55 -50.42 33.09 -17.99
C GLU A 55 -49.47 32.04 -17.42
N LYS A 56 -48.26 31.91 -17.99
CA LYS A 56 -47.16 31.10 -17.46
C LYS A 56 -46.71 31.53 -16.06
N LYS A 57 -46.50 32.83 -15.83
CA LYS A 57 -46.15 33.34 -14.49
C LYS A 57 -47.26 33.09 -13.47
N LEU A 58 -48.51 33.27 -13.87
CA LEU A 58 -49.64 33.01 -12.98
C LEU A 58 -49.78 31.51 -12.65
N LEU A 59 -49.56 30.63 -13.63
CA LEU A 59 -49.54 29.18 -13.42
C LEU A 59 -48.45 28.79 -12.42
N HIS A 60 -47.22 29.28 -12.61
CA HIS A 60 -46.13 29.05 -11.65
C HIS A 60 -46.41 29.61 -10.26
N GLN A 61 -47.06 30.78 -10.16
CA GLN A 61 -47.47 31.36 -8.88
C GLN A 61 -48.44 30.43 -8.14
N ARG A 62 -49.51 29.96 -8.82
CA ARG A 62 -50.50 29.07 -8.20
C ARG A 62 -49.92 27.73 -7.81
N ILE A 63 -49.10 27.12 -8.69
CA ILE A 63 -48.41 25.86 -8.37
C ILE A 63 -47.53 26.06 -7.13
N GLY A 64 -46.71 27.11 -7.10
CA GLY A 64 -45.84 27.39 -5.95
C GLY A 64 -46.60 27.61 -4.63
N GLU A 65 -47.73 28.31 -4.67
CA GLU A 65 -48.61 28.53 -3.51
C GLU A 65 -49.28 27.24 -3.04
N GLU A 66 -49.72 26.39 -3.97
CA GLU A 66 -50.31 25.10 -3.66
C GLU A 66 -49.29 24.15 -3.02
N TYR A 67 -48.09 24.04 -3.60
CA TYR A 67 -46.98 23.29 -2.99
C TYR A 67 -46.64 23.81 -1.59
N ARG A 68 -46.65 25.14 -1.40
CA ARG A 68 -46.41 25.76 -0.09
C ARG A 68 -47.47 25.37 0.96
N VAL A 69 -48.74 25.31 0.58
CA VAL A 69 -49.85 24.95 1.49
C VAL A 69 -49.90 23.46 1.77
N ARG A 70 -49.77 22.64 0.73
CA ARG A 70 -49.90 21.17 0.81
C ARG A 70 -48.79 20.50 1.62
N LEU A 71 -47.63 21.14 1.68
CA LEU A 71 -46.42 20.61 2.32
C LEU A 71 -46.07 21.41 3.57
N SER A 72 -47.07 22.01 4.23
CA SER A 72 -46.95 22.71 5.51
C SER A 72 -46.60 21.76 6.65
N GLY A 73 -45.34 21.33 6.65
CA GLY A 73 -44.62 20.62 7.69
C GLY A 73 -43.12 20.86 7.43
N GLU A 74 -42.26 20.55 8.40
CA GLU A 74 -40.79 20.72 8.32
C GLU A 74 -40.13 19.77 7.28
N ASN A 75 -40.76 19.54 6.14
CA ASN A 75 -40.28 18.64 5.09
C ASN A 75 -39.33 19.39 4.16
N ASP A 76 -38.02 19.28 4.44
CA ASP A 76 -36.91 19.76 3.60
C ASP A 76 -36.96 19.21 2.15
N GLU A 77 -37.77 18.16 1.91
CA GLU A 77 -37.82 17.43 0.63
C GLU A 77 -38.34 18.24 -0.56
N ALA A 78 -39.22 19.22 -0.33
CA ALA A 78 -39.89 19.96 -1.40
C ALA A 78 -39.55 21.45 -1.47
N ALA A 79 -38.67 21.95 -0.59
CA ALA A 79 -38.29 23.37 -0.54
C ALA A 79 -37.75 23.90 -1.89
N PHE A 80 -37.08 23.05 -2.66
CA PHE A 80 -36.59 23.41 -3.99
C PHE A 80 -37.73 23.60 -5.02
N GLU A 81 -38.77 22.76 -4.98
CA GLU A 81 -39.90 22.84 -5.90
C GLU A 81 -40.75 24.08 -5.61
N VAL A 82 -41.01 24.37 -4.34
CA VAL A 82 -41.67 25.62 -3.91
C VAL A 82 -40.86 26.84 -4.39
N TYR A 83 -39.54 26.84 -4.18
CA TYR A 83 -38.65 27.89 -4.68
C TYR A 83 -38.69 28.02 -6.20
N TYR A 84 -38.62 26.90 -6.92
CA TYR A 84 -38.57 26.86 -8.38
C TYR A 84 -39.80 27.50 -9.01
N HIS A 85 -40.99 27.13 -8.53
CA HIS A 85 -42.27 27.64 -9.02
C HIS A 85 -42.51 29.10 -8.59
N LEU A 86 -42.39 29.43 -7.30
CA LEU A 86 -42.62 30.81 -6.84
C LEU A 86 -41.66 31.82 -7.48
N ARG A 87 -40.40 31.45 -7.74
CA ARG A 87 -39.44 32.32 -8.43
C ARG A 87 -39.85 32.67 -9.87
N ARG A 88 -40.56 31.76 -10.55
CA ARG A 88 -41.10 31.97 -11.89
C ARG A 88 -42.51 32.58 -11.86
N GLY A 89 -43.04 32.81 -10.66
CA GLY A 89 -44.35 33.39 -10.41
C GLY A 89 -44.43 34.90 -10.64
N LEU A 90 -45.57 35.47 -10.26
CA LEU A 90 -45.80 36.92 -10.28
C LEU A 90 -45.06 37.64 -9.14
N GLU A 91 -44.85 36.97 -8.01
CA GLU A 91 -44.20 37.53 -6.83
C GLU A 91 -42.91 36.77 -6.46
N PRO A 92 -41.84 36.89 -7.26
CA PRO A 92 -40.63 36.07 -7.11
C PRO A 92 -39.91 36.25 -5.77
N ARG A 93 -40.12 37.37 -5.07
CA ARG A 93 -39.52 37.63 -3.74
C ARG A 93 -40.03 36.64 -2.67
N THR A 94 -41.25 36.14 -2.80
CA THR A 94 -41.82 35.16 -1.87
C THR A 94 -41.09 33.81 -1.89
N SER A 95 -40.30 33.54 -2.94
CA SER A 95 -39.51 32.31 -3.07
C SER A 95 -38.25 32.26 -2.19
N ILE A 96 -37.75 33.40 -1.71
CA ILE A 96 -36.42 33.52 -1.08
C ILE A 96 -36.24 32.59 0.14
N PRO A 97 -37.17 32.53 1.11
CA PRO A 97 -37.02 31.64 2.28
C PRO A 97 -36.90 30.17 1.90
N HIS A 98 -37.71 29.72 0.94
CA HIS A 98 -37.68 28.33 0.43
C HIS A 98 -36.39 28.03 -0.35
N GLY A 99 -35.86 29.03 -1.06
CA GLY A 99 -34.56 28.94 -1.72
C GLY A 99 -33.40 28.76 -0.73
N LEU A 100 -33.41 29.49 0.39
CA LEU A 100 -32.42 29.34 1.46
C LEU A 100 -32.48 27.95 2.12
N GLN A 101 -33.69 27.44 2.36
CA GLN A 101 -33.90 26.08 2.86
C GLN A 101 -33.37 25.03 1.87
N ALA A 102 -33.66 25.19 0.57
CA ALA A 102 -33.14 24.32 -0.48
C ALA A 102 -31.60 24.35 -0.57
N ILE A 103 -30.97 25.52 -0.40
CA ILE A 103 -29.50 25.66 -0.34
C ILE A 103 -28.92 24.84 0.82
N SER A 104 -29.47 25.02 2.02
CA SER A 104 -29.03 24.29 3.22
C SER A 104 -29.05 22.78 2.99
N ARG A 105 -30.14 22.26 2.40
CA ARG A 105 -30.24 20.85 2.03
C ARG A 105 -29.23 20.44 0.97
N PHE A 106 -29.07 21.20 -0.12
CA PHE A 106 -28.10 20.87 -1.16
C PHE A 106 -26.67 20.83 -0.61
N VAL A 107 -26.33 21.70 0.33
CA VAL A 107 -25.03 21.66 1.01
C VAL A 107 -24.90 20.38 1.86
N ARG A 108 -25.93 20.01 2.64
CA ARG A 108 -25.95 18.75 3.42
C ARG A 108 -25.81 17.49 2.53
N MET A 109 -26.38 17.52 1.33
CA MET A 109 -26.29 16.43 0.35
C MET A 109 -25.06 16.54 -0.58
N PHE A 110 -24.12 17.45 -0.32
CA PHE A 110 -22.94 17.72 -1.15
C PHE A 110 -23.24 18.09 -2.62
N ALA A 111 -24.46 18.53 -2.93
CA ALA A 111 -24.89 19.04 -4.24
C ALA A 111 -24.51 20.52 -4.43
N LEU A 112 -23.21 20.82 -4.27
CA LEU A 112 -22.68 22.19 -4.16
C LEU A 112 -22.96 23.08 -5.38
N GLU A 113 -22.95 22.52 -6.60
CA GLU A 113 -23.29 23.30 -7.80
C GLU A 113 -24.77 23.73 -7.83
N LYS A 114 -25.68 22.87 -7.35
CA LYS A 114 -27.11 23.20 -7.26
C LYS A 114 -27.31 24.32 -6.24
N ALA A 115 -26.65 24.22 -5.08
CA ALA A 115 -26.64 25.28 -4.07
C ALA A 115 -26.14 26.61 -4.66
N ARG A 116 -24.99 26.61 -5.34
CA ARG A 116 -24.41 27.81 -5.99
C ARG A 116 -25.36 28.44 -7.01
N ARG A 117 -26.06 27.63 -7.82
CA ARG A 117 -27.05 28.10 -8.80
C ARG A 117 -28.28 28.74 -8.14
N VAL A 118 -28.77 28.18 -7.04
CA VAL A 118 -29.89 28.76 -6.30
C VAL A 118 -29.48 30.09 -5.65
N GLN A 119 -28.29 30.15 -5.03
CA GLN A 119 -27.79 31.38 -4.42
C GLN A 119 -27.60 32.51 -5.44
N SER A 120 -27.00 32.25 -6.62
CA SER A 120 -26.82 33.28 -7.64
C SER A 120 -28.15 33.88 -8.12
N ARG A 121 -29.19 33.04 -8.19
CA ARG A 121 -30.54 33.43 -8.55
C ARG A 121 -31.25 34.24 -7.46
N ILE A 122 -30.99 33.95 -6.18
CA ILE A 122 -31.53 34.72 -5.04
C ILE A 122 -30.85 36.09 -4.96
N VAL A 123 -29.53 36.18 -5.15
CA VAL A 123 -28.79 37.45 -5.15
C VAL A 123 -29.36 38.45 -6.16
N VAL A 124 -29.85 37.99 -7.31
CA VAL A 124 -30.53 38.84 -8.31
C VAL A 124 -31.86 39.41 -7.80
N LEU A 125 -32.59 38.68 -6.95
CA LEU A 125 -33.87 39.13 -6.39
C LEU A 125 -33.70 40.14 -5.25
N LEU A 126 -32.54 40.13 -4.59
CA LEU A 126 -32.14 41.03 -3.49
C LEU A 126 -31.46 42.30 -4.04
N SER A 127 -32.15 43.02 -4.93
CA SER A 127 -31.62 44.20 -5.61
C SER A 127 -31.78 45.51 -4.84
N ALA A 128 -32.69 45.57 -3.85
CA ALA A 128 -32.96 46.79 -3.09
C ALA A 128 -31.81 47.12 -2.11
N PRO A 129 -31.62 48.40 -1.75
CA PRO A 129 -30.60 48.80 -0.77
C PRO A 129 -30.88 48.24 0.64
N GLU A 130 -32.15 48.03 0.99
CA GLU A 130 -32.58 47.44 2.27
C GLU A 130 -32.18 45.96 2.40
N ASP A 131 -32.05 45.25 1.28
CA ASP A 131 -31.68 43.84 1.22
C ASP A 131 -30.17 43.61 1.40
N LEU A 132 -29.37 44.68 1.52
CA LEU A 132 -27.92 44.64 1.50
C LEU A 132 -27.31 43.66 2.53
N PRO A 133 -27.74 43.61 3.81
CA PRO A 133 -27.20 42.66 4.78
C PRO A 133 -27.43 41.20 4.38
N GLN A 134 -28.64 40.86 3.96
CA GLN A 134 -29.01 39.50 3.54
C GLN A 134 -28.29 39.10 2.24
N ARG A 135 -28.13 40.04 1.31
CA ARG A 135 -27.35 39.83 0.07
C ARG A 135 -25.88 39.53 0.38
N MET A 136 -25.27 40.25 1.31
CA MET A 136 -23.88 40.04 1.71
C MET A 136 -23.65 38.65 2.32
N GLU A 137 -24.55 38.21 3.20
CA GLU A 137 -24.47 36.88 3.81
C GLU A 137 -24.52 35.76 2.75
N ILE A 138 -25.45 35.87 1.80
CA ILE A 138 -25.58 34.89 0.71
C ILE A 138 -24.34 34.90 -0.20
N LEU A 139 -23.80 36.08 -0.54
CA LEU A 139 -22.56 36.20 -1.32
C LEU A 139 -21.36 35.58 -0.61
N GLU A 140 -21.24 35.72 0.71
CA GLU A 140 -20.19 35.08 1.49
C GLU A 140 -20.35 33.55 1.52
N GLN A 141 -21.56 33.05 1.74
CA GLN A 141 -21.86 31.61 1.67
C GLN A 141 -21.57 31.05 0.26
N MET A 142 -21.91 31.79 -0.79
CA MET A 142 -21.56 31.44 -2.17
C MET A 142 -20.05 31.34 -2.36
N ALA A 143 -19.29 32.30 -1.84
CA ALA A 143 -17.84 32.28 -1.93
C ALA A 143 -17.25 31.04 -1.24
N ARG A 144 -17.73 30.69 -0.03
CA ARG A 144 -17.31 29.48 0.68
C ARG A 144 -17.58 28.19 -0.11
N ILE A 145 -18.77 28.07 -0.72
CA ILE A 145 -19.12 26.93 -1.58
C ILE A 145 -18.22 26.89 -2.82
N THR A 146 -17.95 28.06 -3.41
CA THR A 146 -17.12 28.18 -4.61
C THR A 146 -15.66 27.82 -4.32
N MET A 147 -15.13 28.18 -3.15
CA MET A 147 -13.83 27.71 -2.66
C MET A 147 -13.80 26.19 -2.44
N ALA A 148 -14.88 25.60 -1.90
CA ALA A 148 -15.00 24.15 -1.72
C ALA A 148 -14.98 23.40 -3.08
N LEU A 149 -15.56 24.02 -4.12
CA LEU A 149 -15.48 23.57 -5.52
C LEU A 149 -14.12 23.85 -6.19
N ARG A 150 -13.14 24.39 -5.47
CA ARG A 150 -11.78 24.74 -5.97
C ARG A 150 -11.74 25.87 -7.02
N ASP A 151 -12.79 26.67 -7.11
CA ASP A 151 -12.88 27.83 -8.01
C ASP A 151 -12.44 29.11 -7.25
N GLY A 152 -11.13 29.31 -7.15
CA GLY A 152 -10.54 30.45 -6.44
C GLY A 152 -10.90 31.83 -7.00
N PRO A 153 -10.79 32.07 -8.33
CA PRO A 153 -11.04 33.38 -8.92
C PRO A 153 -12.47 33.89 -8.70
N THR A 154 -13.49 33.05 -8.89
CA THR A 154 -14.87 33.45 -8.67
C THR A 154 -15.17 33.69 -7.20
N ALA A 155 -14.60 32.89 -6.29
CA ALA A 155 -14.73 33.14 -4.86
C ALA A 155 -14.09 34.48 -4.43
N GLU A 156 -12.92 34.81 -4.98
CA GLU A 156 -12.24 36.08 -4.74
C GLU A 156 -13.09 37.28 -5.20
N GLU A 157 -13.69 37.19 -6.40
CA GLU A 157 -14.57 38.23 -6.94
C GLU A 157 -15.81 38.44 -6.05
N LEU A 158 -16.45 37.35 -5.63
CA LEU A 158 -17.62 37.41 -4.73
C LEU A 158 -17.27 38.08 -3.40
N LEU A 159 -16.14 37.74 -2.79
CA LEU A 159 -15.70 38.34 -1.52
C LEU A 159 -15.33 39.82 -1.68
N ARG A 160 -14.70 40.20 -2.79
CA ARG A 160 -14.46 41.62 -3.11
C ARG A 160 -15.75 42.40 -3.24
N ARG A 161 -16.77 41.82 -3.91
CA ARG A 161 -18.09 42.43 -4.03
C ARG A 161 -18.75 42.64 -2.67
N VAL A 162 -18.63 41.69 -1.75
CA VAL A 162 -19.10 41.86 -0.35
C VAL A 162 -18.39 43.03 0.34
N GLN A 163 -17.07 43.14 0.17
CA GLN A 163 -16.30 44.25 0.75
C GLN A 163 -16.68 45.62 0.16
N THR A 164 -16.93 45.71 -1.15
CA THR A 164 -17.32 46.98 -1.81
C THR A 164 -18.74 47.39 -1.45
N ASP A 165 -19.68 46.46 -1.53
CA ASP A 165 -21.10 46.73 -1.28
C ASP A 165 -21.34 47.05 0.21
N GLY A 166 -20.58 46.42 1.11
CA GLY A 166 -20.70 46.58 2.56
C GLY A 166 -19.77 47.61 3.20
N ALA A 167 -18.99 48.37 2.42
CA ALA A 167 -17.87 49.18 2.93
C ALA A 167 -18.24 50.14 4.09
N ALA A 168 -19.47 50.69 4.04
CA ALA A 168 -20.01 51.63 5.03
C ALA A 168 -20.59 50.97 6.29
N ILE A 169 -20.98 49.69 6.22
CA ILE A 169 -21.68 48.98 7.30
C ILE A 169 -20.75 48.04 8.06
N LEU A 170 -19.74 47.47 7.38
CA LEU A 170 -18.83 46.48 7.96
C LEU A 170 -17.96 47.06 9.09
N THR A 171 -17.93 46.36 10.23
CA THR A 171 -16.99 46.68 11.31
C THR A 171 -15.54 46.37 10.89
N PRO A 172 -14.52 46.97 11.52
CA PRO A 172 -13.13 46.64 11.25
C PRO A 172 -12.81 45.15 11.40
N GLU A 173 -13.43 44.48 12.37
CA GLU A 173 -13.28 43.05 12.62
C GLU A 173 -13.85 42.21 11.47
N GLN A 174 -15.05 42.54 10.98
CA GLN A 174 -15.66 41.89 9.81
C GLN A 174 -14.85 42.15 8.53
N LYS A 175 -14.26 43.35 8.38
CA LYS A 175 -13.34 43.65 7.28
C LYS A 175 -12.11 42.75 7.31
N VAL A 176 -11.54 42.49 8.49
CA VAL A 176 -10.40 41.56 8.63
C VAL A 176 -10.81 40.12 8.26
N GLU A 177 -11.97 39.64 8.71
CA GLU A 177 -12.44 38.29 8.35
C GLU A 177 -12.66 38.11 6.84
N LEU A 178 -13.27 39.10 6.18
CA LEU A 178 -13.48 39.07 4.73
C LEU A 178 -12.15 39.11 3.96
N VAL A 179 -11.17 39.90 4.43
CA VAL A 179 -9.83 39.93 3.82
C VAL A 179 -9.09 38.61 4.03
N LEU A 180 -9.26 37.94 5.19
CA LEU A 180 -8.72 36.60 5.43
C LEU A 180 -9.34 35.58 4.46
N ALA A 181 -10.66 35.60 4.28
CA ALA A 181 -11.35 34.74 3.33
C ALA A 181 -10.92 35.01 1.87
N GLU A 182 -10.79 36.29 1.49
CA GLU A 182 -10.32 36.68 0.14
C GLU A 182 -8.90 36.16 -0.11
N ALA A 183 -8.03 36.27 0.90
CA ALA A 183 -6.68 35.75 0.82
C ALA A 183 -6.64 34.22 0.70
N GLU A 184 -7.53 33.51 1.41
CA GLU A 184 -7.68 32.05 1.28
C GLU A 184 -8.21 31.61 -0.10
N ALA A 185 -9.12 32.38 -0.70
CA ALA A 185 -9.58 32.16 -2.06
C ALA A 185 -8.45 32.38 -3.08
N ALA A 186 -7.69 33.48 -2.95
CA ALA A 186 -6.54 33.77 -3.79
C ALA A 186 -5.42 32.72 -3.65
N ARG A 187 -5.24 32.14 -2.46
CA ARG A 187 -4.26 31.05 -2.21
C ARG A 187 -4.52 29.81 -3.06
N LEU A 188 -5.77 29.54 -3.46
CA LEU A 188 -6.10 28.40 -4.32
C LEU A 188 -5.45 28.49 -5.71
N THR A 189 -5.11 29.71 -6.16
CA THR A 189 -4.46 29.94 -7.45
C THR A 189 -3.01 30.41 -7.29
N ASP A 190 -2.76 31.36 -6.39
CA ASP A 190 -1.43 31.90 -6.10
C ASP A 190 -1.29 32.34 -4.63
N SER A 191 -0.53 31.56 -3.86
CA SER A 191 -0.22 31.85 -2.46
C SER A 191 0.53 33.17 -2.26
N ALA A 192 1.29 33.66 -3.25
CA ALA A 192 1.97 34.95 -3.18
C ALA A 192 0.98 36.12 -3.29
N LYS A 193 -0.05 35.98 -4.14
CA LYS A 193 -1.16 36.94 -4.22
C LYS A 193 -1.97 36.96 -2.92
N GLY A 194 -2.33 35.79 -2.38
CA GLY A 194 -3.00 35.69 -1.08
C GLY A 194 -2.23 36.39 0.03
N LEU A 195 -0.91 36.21 0.07
CA LEU A 195 -0.04 36.84 1.06
C LEU A 195 -0.01 38.38 0.96
N LYS A 196 -0.08 38.94 -0.27
CA LYS A 196 -0.22 40.39 -0.47
C LYS A 196 -1.56 40.90 0.06
N ILE A 197 -2.63 40.14 -0.12
CA ILE A 197 -3.97 40.48 0.40
C ILE A 197 -3.98 40.48 1.93
N LEU A 198 -3.34 39.49 2.59
CA LEU A 198 -3.18 39.46 4.05
C LEU A 198 -2.49 40.71 4.62
N GLY A 199 -1.59 41.34 3.86
CA GLY A 199 -0.96 42.61 4.25
C GLY A 199 -1.93 43.80 4.36
N LYS A 200 -3.15 43.69 3.83
CA LYS A 200 -4.22 44.68 4.05
C LYS A 200 -4.93 44.47 5.39
N ALA A 201 -5.04 43.23 5.86
CA ALA A 201 -5.70 42.89 7.12
C ALA A 201 -4.98 43.47 8.34
N THR A 202 -3.64 43.60 8.29
CA THR A 202 -2.85 44.22 9.37
C THR A 202 -3.24 45.67 9.63
N LYS A 203 -3.74 46.40 8.64
CA LYS A 203 -4.16 47.81 8.78
C LYS A 203 -5.47 47.98 9.54
N HIS A 204 -6.31 46.97 9.54
CA HIS A 204 -7.64 46.99 10.17
C HIS A 204 -7.67 46.22 11.50
N LEU A 205 -6.59 45.51 11.83
CA LEU A 205 -6.44 44.77 13.07
C LEU A 205 -6.11 45.74 14.22
N ARG A 206 -7.03 45.90 15.17
CA ARG A 206 -6.88 46.78 16.33
C ARG A 206 -6.01 46.18 17.44
N ASP A 207 -6.14 44.88 17.67
CA ASP A 207 -5.38 44.14 18.67
C ASP A 207 -4.71 42.92 18.05
N GLU A 208 -3.38 42.92 18.08
CA GLU A 208 -2.55 41.80 17.59
C GLU A 208 -2.66 40.56 18.49
N GLN A 209 -3.03 40.73 19.77
CA GLN A 209 -3.19 39.62 20.73
C GLN A 209 -4.62 39.06 20.77
N SER A 210 -5.43 39.34 19.75
CA SER A 210 -6.79 38.83 19.60
C SER A 210 -6.86 37.50 18.82
N ARG A 211 -8.03 36.84 18.85
CA ARG A 211 -8.30 35.65 18.03
C ARG A 211 -8.17 35.93 16.52
N LEU A 212 -8.51 37.13 16.06
CA LEU A 212 -8.30 37.56 14.67
C LEU A 212 -6.81 37.71 14.35
N GLY A 213 -6.02 38.22 15.31
CA GLY A 213 -4.57 38.24 15.22
C GLY A 213 -3.99 36.82 15.03
N VAL A 214 -4.46 35.84 15.80
CA VAL A 214 -4.09 34.42 15.65
C VAL A 214 -4.42 33.90 14.25
N ARG A 215 -5.65 34.11 13.76
CA ARG A 215 -6.07 33.64 12.42
C ARG A 215 -5.23 34.27 11.31
N LEU A 216 -4.85 35.54 11.46
CA LEU A 216 -3.92 36.21 10.54
C LEU A 216 -2.51 35.62 10.58
N GLN A 217 -1.95 35.38 11.76
CA GLN A 217 -0.64 34.69 11.90
C GLN A 217 -0.69 33.29 11.27
N LEU A 218 -1.78 32.55 11.51
CA LEU A 218 -2.00 31.21 10.98
C LEU A 218 -2.06 31.21 9.44
N ALA A 219 -2.89 32.06 8.84
CA ALA A 219 -3.01 32.19 7.39
C ALA A 219 -1.66 32.60 6.77
N THR A 220 -0.94 33.52 7.41
CA THR A 220 0.38 33.97 6.97
C THR A 220 1.41 32.84 7.02
N ALA A 221 1.47 32.09 8.12
CA ALA A 221 2.36 30.94 8.27
C ALA A 221 2.09 29.86 7.22
N ARG A 222 0.81 29.57 6.94
CA ARG A 222 0.38 28.61 5.92
C ARG A 222 0.85 29.01 4.52
N MET A 223 0.60 30.24 4.09
CA MET A 223 1.01 30.72 2.76
C MET A 223 2.54 30.76 2.63
N ARG A 224 3.26 31.13 3.69
CA ARG A 224 4.73 31.09 3.71
C ARG A 224 5.28 29.67 3.59
N LEU A 225 4.63 28.69 4.24
CA LEU A 225 4.98 27.28 4.10
C LEU A 225 4.80 26.79 2.65
N GLU A 226 3.71 27.16 2.00
CA GLU A 226 3.44 26.83 0.59
C GLU A 226 4.48 27.43 -0.35
N LEU A 227 4.90 28.68 -0.11
CA LEU A 227 5.96 29.36 -0.84
C LEU A 227 7.39 28.89 -0.47
N GLN A 228 7.51 27.86 0.37
CA GLN A 228 8.79 27.33 0.90
C GLN A 228 9.64 28.35 1.68
N ASP A 229 9.05 29.43 2.20
CA ASP A 229 9.69 30.36 3.13
C ASP A 229 9.63 29.78 4.57
N LEU A 230 10.32 28.66 4.77
CA LEU A 230 10.22 27.84 5.99
C LEU A 230 10.56 28.63 7.27
N LYS A 231 11.58 29.50 7.19
CA LYS A 231 12.01 30.31 8.34
C LYS A 231 10.89 31.26 8.79
N ARG A 232 10.26 31.97 7.86
CA ARG A 232 9.15 32.85 8.21
C ARG A 232 7.91 32.07 8.62
N ALA A 233 7.61 30.95 7.98
CA ALA A 233 6.50 30.09 8.38
C ALA A 233 6.61 29.67 9.86
N ILE A 234 7.81 29.28 10.31
CA ILE A 234 8.08 28.96 11.72
C ILE A 234 7.91 30.19 12.61
N ASN A 235 8.49 31.34 12.24
CA ASN A 235 8.40 32.55 13.05
C ASN A 235 6.95 33.06 13.24
N PHE A 236 6.15 33.09 12.17
CA PHE A 236 4.73 33.46 12.25
C PHE A 236 3.91 32.40 13.01
N GLY A 237 4.25 31.11 12.84
CA GLY A 237 3.67 30.02 13.63
C GLY A 237 3.91 30.17 15.13
N LEU A 238 5.15 30.49 15.54
CA LEU A 238 5.53 30.71 16.93
C LEU A 238 4.82 31.92 17.52
N LYS A 239 4.75 33.04 16.78
CA LYS A 239 4.01 34.23 17.21
C LYS A 239 2.52 33.93 17.42
N GLY A 240 1.89 33.22 16.49
CA GLY A 240 0.50 32.80 16.63
C GLY A 240 0.30 31.90 17.86
N ALA A 241 1.20 30.94 18.08
CA ALA A 241 1.10 29.99 19.17
C ALA A 241 1.26 30.65 20.55
N THR A 242 2.17 31.63 20.69
CA THR A 242 2.32 32.38 21.95
C THR A 242 1.10 33.23 22.26
N ILE A 243 0.44 33.79 21.25
CA ILE A 243 -0.83 34.50 21.42
C ILE A 243 -1.93 33.51 21.85
N CYS A 244 -2.07 32.37 21.17
CA CYS A 244 -3.02 31.32 21.55
C CYS A 244 -2.86 30.84 23.01
N GLN A 245 -1.62 30.67 23.47
CA GLN A 245 -1.35 30.26 24.85
C GLN A 245 -1.81 31.28 25.90
N LYS A 246 -1.82 32.57 25.55
CA LYS A 246 -2.35 33.63 26.43
C LYS A 246 -3.88 33.70 26.43
N ILE A 247 -4.51 33.41 25.29
CA ILE A 247 -5.98 33.46 25.13
C ILE A 247 -6.65 32.23 25.75
N GLY A 248 -6.03 31.05 25.66
CA GLY A 248 -6.55 29.78 26.18
C GLY A 248 -7.46 29.02 25.20
N ASP A 249 -7.22 27.70 25.05
CA ASP A 249 -7.97 26.70 24.25
C ASP A 249 -8.60 27.19 22.94
N VAL A 250 -7.73 27.50 21.97
CA VAL A 250 -8.13 27.92 20.63
C VAL A 250 -7.75 26.82 19.61
N PRO A 251 -8.66 26.31 18.77
CA PRO A 251 -8.39 25.28 17.75
C PRO A 251 -7.19 25.59 16.85
N GLU A 252 -6.98 26.87 16.59
CA GLU A 252 -5.89 27.41 15.80
C GLU A 252 -4.50 27.07 16.39
N LEU A 253 -4.38 26.80 17.70
CA LEU A 253 -3.12 26.41 18.34
C LEU A 253 -2.56 25.10 17.77
N GLY A 254 -3.42 24.09 17.64
CA GLY A 254 -3.02 22.79 17.08
C GLY A 254 -2.59 22.93 15.62
N GLU A 255 -3.29 23.75 14.84
CA GLU A 255 -2.94 24.00 13.44
C GLU A 255 -1.64 24.78 13.27
N LEU A 256 -1.37 25.77 14.15
CA LEU A 256 -0.10 26.49 14.20
C LEU A 256 1.07 25.54 14.49
N TYR A 257 0.92 24.66 15.48
CA TYR A 257 1.90 23.61 15.75
C TYR A 257 2.10 22.68 14.55
N ARG A 258 1.03 22.29 13.86
CA ARG A 258 1.09 21.44 12.66
C ARG A 258 1.85 22.13 11.51
N ILE A 259 1.62 23.42 11.28
CA ILE A 259 2.35 24.20 10.26
C ILE A 259 3.83 24.29 10.60
N MET A 260 4.17 24.60 11.85
CA MET A 260 5.58 24.63 12.29
C MET A 260 6.22 23.26 12.14
N ALA A 261 5.53 22.19 12.54
CA ALA A 261 6.00 20.82 12.41
C ALA A 261 6.26 20.44 10.95
N SER A 262 5.38 20.83 10.03
CA SER A 262 5.56 20.63 8.59
C SER A 262 6.72 21.46 8.03
N ALA A 263 6.92 22.70 8.52
CA ALA A 263 8.06 23.52 8.16
C ALA A 263 9.40 22.91 8.62
N PHE A 264 9.45 22.40 9.85
CA PHE A 264 10.60 21.66 10.38
C PHE A 264 10.86 20.36 9.61
N TYR A 265 9.80 19.61 9.28
CA TYR A 265 9.89 18.41 8.45
C TYR A 265 10.52 18.71 7.08
N ARG A 266 10.04 19.75 6.38
CA ARG A 266 10.59 20.18 5.07
C ARG A 266 12.04 20.68 5.17
N LYS A 267 12.45 21.21 6.33
CA LYS A 267 13.83 21.60 6.61
C LYS A 267 14.73 20.38 6.90
N GLY A 268 14.15 19.20 7.16
CA GLY A 268 14.86 17.99 7.60
C GLY A 268 15.13 17.95 9.10
N ASP A 269 14.54 18.86 9.88
CA ASP A 269 14.64 18.90 11.34
C ASP A 269 13.53 18.06 11.97
N TYR A 270 13.72 16.74 11.93
CA TYR A 270 12.69 15.80 12.37
C TYR A 270 12.47 15.80 13.88
N GLU A 271 13.39 16.32 14.68
CA GLU A 271 13.23 16.38 16.14
C GLU A 271 12.21 17.43 16.54
N HIS A 272 12.40 18.68 16.08
CA HIS A 272 11.43 19.74 16.30
C HIS A 272 10.11 19.46 15.60
N SER A 273 10.13 18.76 14.47
CA SER A 273 8.91 18.31 13.78
C SER A 273 8.08 17.37 14.67
N VAL A 274 8.70 16.36 15.30
CA VAL A 274 8.01 15.45 16.21
C VAL A 274 7.42 16.19 17.41
N ASP A 275 8.21 17.05 18.08
CA ASP A 275 7.74 17.80 19.25
C ASP A 275 6.52 18.67 18.89
N ASN A 276 6.56 19.38 17.76
CA ASN A 276 5.43 20.21 17.35
C ASN A 276 4.21 19.38 16.91
N TYR A 277 4.37 18.25 16.20
CA TYR A 277 3.23 17.41 15.87
C TYR A 277 2.61 16.73 17.11
N GLN A 278 3.41 16.40 18.14
CA GLN A 278 2.90 15.91 19.42
C GLN A 278 2.09 17.00 20.13
N ARG A 279 2.61 18.23 20.21
CA ARG A 279 1.85 19.36 20.77
C ARG A 279 0.56 19.64 19.99
N ALA A 280 0.59 19.50 18.67
CA ALA A 280 -0.60 19.62 17.83
C ALA A 280 -1.63 18.53 18.16
N LEU A 281 -1.18 17.27 18.28
CA LEU A 281 -2.02 16.14 18.65
C LEU A 281 -2.65 16.35 20.04
N ASP A 282 -1.86 16.73 21.05
CA ASP A 282 -2.35 16.99 22.41
C ASP A 282 -3.40 18.11 22.44
N ALA A 283 -3.23 19.14 21.60
CA ALA A 283 -4.20 20.22 21.47
C ALA A 283 -5.49 19.74 20.79
N PHE A 284 -5.40 18.94 19.72
CA PHE A 284 -6.57 18.41 19.03
C PHE A 284 -7.33 17.36 19.86
N GLU A 285 -6.63 16.51 20.62
CA GLU A 285 -7.25 15.54 21.52
C GLU A 285 -7.99 16.22 22.68
N ARG A 286 -7.38 17.25 23.29
CA ARG A 286 -8.03 18.08 24.32
C ARG A 286 -9.33 18.73 23.83
N LEU A 287 -9.33 19.21 22.58
CA LEU A 287 -10.49 19.85 21.95
C LEU A 287 -11.48 18.86 21.30
N GLY A 288 -11.24 17.54 21.38
CA GLY A 288 -12.09 16.52 20.76
C GLY A 288 -12.09 16.53 19.22
N LEU A 289 -11.12 17.19 18.59
CA LEU A 289 -11.02 17.34 17.14
C LEU A 289 -10.41 16.08 16.49
N LYS A 290 -11.22 15.02 16.38
CA LYS A 290 -10.79 13.69 15.90
C LYS A 290 -10.14 13.72 14.50
N ALA A 291 -10.73 14.45 13.54
CA ALA A 291 -10.18 14.51 12.17
C ALA A 291 -8.81 15.19 12.11
N ALA A 292 -8.61 16.25 12.91
CA ALA A 292 -7.32 16.92 13.01
C ALA A 292 -6.28 16.05 13.75
N SER A 293 -6.72 15.29 14.76
CA SER A 293 -5.89 14.30 15.46
C SER A 293 -5.38 13.22 14.51
N VAL A 294 -6.25 12.66 13.66
CA VAL A 294 -5.88 11.68 12.62
C VAL A 294 -4.82 12.24 11.66
N ALA A 295 -4.96 13.48 11.22
CA ALA A 295 -3.97 14.12 10.36
C ALA A 295 -2.60 14.26 11.06
N SER A 296 -2.58 14.65 12.34
CA SER A 296 -1.34 14.72 13.13
C SER A 296 -0.71 13.35 13.38
N LEU A 297 -1.52 12.30 13.62
CA LEU A 297 -1.06 10.93 13.79
C LEU A 297 -0.38 10.39 12.51
N ASP A 298 -0.97 10.64 11.35
CA ASP A 298 -0.39 10.26 10.06
C ASP A 298 0.97 10.94 9.82
N GLU A 299 1.04 12.25 10.07
CA GLU A 299 2.29 13.00 9.89
C GLU A 299 3.35 12.57 10.92
N LEU A 300 3.00 12.28 12.18
CA LEU A 300 3.91 11.67 13.15
C LEU A 300 4.43 10.32 12.66
N GLY A 301 3.54 9.48 12.12
CA GLY A 301 3.89 8.22 11.48
C GLY A 301 4.95 8.40 10.41
N ARG A 302 4.73 9.36 9.50
CA ARG A 302 5.66 9.70 8.42
C ARG A 302 7.00 10.23 8.95
N VAL A 303 6.99 11.14 9.92
CA VAL A 303 8.22 11.71 10.49
C VAL A 303 9.05 10.63 11.19
N TYR A 304 8.42 9.74 11.96
CA TYR A 304 9.14 8.61 12.57
C TYR A 304 9.67 7.62 11.53
N LEU A 305 8.97 7.44 10.42
CA LEU A 305 9.45 6.61 9.31
C LEU A 305 10.70 7.20 8.65
N GLU A 306 10.75 8.51 8.43
CA GLU A 306 11.95 9.19 7.90
C GLU A 306 13.13 9.17 8.89
N ARG A 307 12.86 9.09 10.19
CA ARG A 307 13.90 8.87 11.23
C ARG A 307 14.32 7.41 11.40
N GLY A 308 13.75 6.48 10.64
CA GLY A 308 14.01 5.03 10.76
C GLY A 308 13.42 4.37 12.02
N HIS A 309 12.48 5.02 12.71
CA HIS A 309 11.81 4.46 13.88
C HIS A 309 10.51 3.71 13.49
N HIS A 310 10.66 2.59 12.77
CA HIS A 310 9.55 1.85 12.16
C HIS A 310 8.44 1.44 13.15
N PHE A 311 8.81 0.95 14.35
CA PHE A 311 7.81 0.55 15.35
C PHE A 311 6.96 1.74 15.85
N ARG A 312 7.59 2.89 16.10
CA ARG A 312 6.86 4.10 16.50
C ARG A 312 5.98 4.61 15.35
N ALA A 313 6.50 4.60 14.12
CA ALA A 313 5.74 4.98 12.94
C ALA A 313 4.48 4.11 12.79
N ALA A 314 4.62 2.78 12.87
CA ALA A 314 3.49 1.86 12.82
C ALA A 314 2.47 2.15 13.94
N ARG A 315 2.92 2.38 15.18
CA ARG A 315 2.02 2.66 16.31
C ARG A 315 1.12 3.87 16.08
N TYR A 316 1.65 4.99 15.57
CA TYR A 316 0.83 6.17 15.29
C TYR A 316 -0.12 5.95 14.11
N LEU A 317 0.33 5.25 13.05
CA LEU A 317 -0.51 4.92 11.91
C LEU A 317 -1.64 3.94 12.27
N TYR A 318 -1.41 2.97 13.16
CA TYR A 318 -2.46 2.09 13.67
C TYR A 318 -3.52 2.87 14.46
N LYS A 319 -3.13 3.82 15.32
CA LYS A 319 -4.08 4.71 16.00
C LYS A 319 -4.94 5.52 15.01
N SER A 320 -4.31 6.10 13.99
CA SER A 320 -5.02 6.82 12.91
C SER A 320 -6.03 5.91 12.19
N LEU A 321 -5.59 4.67 11.90
CA LEU A 321 -6.40 3.66 11.23
C LEU A 321 -7.60 3.22 12.07
N GLU A 322 -7.45 3.06 13.39
CA GLU A 322 -8.57 2.75 14.30
C GLU A 322 -9.63 3.85 14.32
N ILE A 323 -9.22 5.11 14.39
CA ILE A 323 -10.15 6.25 14.36
C ILE A 323 -10.89 6.29 13.01
N ARG A 324 -10.18 6.09 11.89
CA ARG A 324 -10.77 6.04 10.54
C ARG A 324 -11.74 4.88 10.38
N ARG A 325 -11.45 3.71 10.97
CA ARG A 325 -12.38 2.56 10.99
C ARG A 325 -13.66 2.92 11.73
N ALA A 326 -13.56 3.52 12.90
CA ALA A 326 -14.70 3.96 13.69
C ALA A 326 -15.54 5.05 13.00
N GLN A 327 -14.93 5.84 12.10
CA GLN A 327 -15.59 6.88 11.31
C GLN A 327 -16.09 6.41 9.94
N HIS A 328 -15.88 5.14 9.57
CA HIS A 328 -16.15 4.61 8.23
C HIS A 328 -15.49 5.41 7.08
N ASP A 329 -14.33 6.04 7.34
CA ASP A 329 -13.54 6.79 6.35
C ASP A 329 -12.74 5.82 5.45
N LEU A 330 -13.41 5.22 4.46
CA LEU A 330 -12.78 4.24 3.55
C LEU A 330 -11.55 4.81 2.81
N PRO A 331 -11.58 6.03 2.22
CA PRO A 331 -10.38 6.63 1.61
C PRO A 331 -9.25 6.89 2.62
N GLY A 332 -9.59 7.26 3.85
CA GLY A 332 -8.64 7.35 4.95
C GLY A 332 -7.97 6.02 5.27
N LEU A 333 -8.74 4.92 5.32
CA LEU A 333 -8.20 3.59 5.59
C LEU A 333 -7.20 3.16 4.54
N CYS A 334 -7.51 3.37 3.27
CA CYS A 334 -6.60 3.17 2.14
C CYS A 334 -5.26 3.89 2.34
N ARG A 335 -5.30 5.18 2.72
CA ARG A 335 -4.10 5.97 3.01
C ARG A 335 -3.30 5.41 4.19
N SER A 336 -3.96 5.02 5.28
CA SER A 336 -3.29 4.41 6.43
C SER A 336 -2.63 3.08 6.06
N TYR A 337 -3.27 2.24 5.23
CA TYR A 337 -2.67 1.00 4.76
C TYR A 337 -1.44 1.24 3.88
N ASP A 338 -1.47 2.24 2.98
CA ASP A 338 -0.28 2.57 2.19
C ASP A 338 0.90 3.01 3.05
N GLU A 339 0.67 3.90 4.02
CA GLU A 339 1.73 4.39 4.91
C GLU A 339 2.26 3.25 5.80
N LEU A 340 1.40 2.36 6.31
CA LEU A 340 1.84 1.14 7.01
C LEU A 340 2.65 0.22 6.08
N GLY A 341 2.20 0.05 4.83
CA GLY A 341 2.95 -0.69 3.81
C GLY A 341 4.34 -0.10 3.58
N ARG A 342 4.48 1.23 3.51
CA ARG A 342 5.80 1.90 3.46
C ARG A 342 6.63 1.64 4.71
N VAL A 343 6.02 1.63 5.89
CA VAL A 343 6.73 1.31 7.14
C VAL A 343 7.28 -0.10 7.09
N TYR A 344 6.46 -1.09 6.74
CA TYR A 344 6.89 -2.48 6.66
C TYR A 344 7.94 -2.71 5.57
N LEU A 345 7.77 -2.08 4.40
CA LEU A 345 8.73 -2.13 3.30
C LEU A 345 10.10 -1.63 3.77
N ARG A 346 10.15 -0.46 4.43
CA ARG A 346 11.41 0.11 4.93
C ARG A 346 12.01 -0.68 6.10
N SER A 347 11.19 -1.40 6.87
CA SER A 347 11.65 -2.26 7.95
C SER A 347 12.17 -3.63 7.49
N GLY A 348 11.96 -3.99 6.22
CA GLY A 348 12.33 -5.30 5.66
C GLY A 348 11.27 -6.39 5.82
N ASP A 349 10.11 -6.10 6.44
CA ASP A 349 8.99 -7.05 6.59
C ASP A 349 8.15 -7.11 5.31
N TYR A 350 8.71 -7.74 4.29
CA TYR A 350 8.14 -7.81 2.95
C TYR A 350 6.83 -8.62 2.89
N LEU A 351 6.66 -9.63 3.73
CA LEU A 351 5.41 -10.41 3.79
C LEU A 351 4.24 -9.55 4.28
N LYS A 352 4.43 -8.82 5.39
CA LYS A 352 3.39 -7.88 5.87
C LYS A 352 3.15 -6.74 4.88
N THR A 353 4.19 -6.29 4.18
CA THR A 353 4.06 -5.29 3.11
C THR A 353 3.09 -5.76 2.03
N ILE A 354 3.26 -7.00 1.52
CA ILE A 354 2.35 -7.59 0.52
C ILE A 354 0.92 -7.65 1.05
N GLU A 355 0.74 -8.17 2.27
CA GLU A 355 -0.58 -8.34 2.88
C GLU A 355 -1.34 -7.01 2.99
N ILE A 356 -0.70 -5.99 3.57
CA ILE A 356 -1.34 -4.69 3.83
C ILE A 356 -1.59 -3.92 2.53
N LEU A 357 -0.64 -3.92 1.59
CA LEU A 357 -0.82 -3.22 0.32
C LEU A 357 -1.86 -3.89 -0.57
N ASN A 358 -1.99 -5.22 -0.53
CA ASN A 358 -3.08 -5.91 -1.23
C ASN A 358 -4.46 -5.56 -0.65
N ARG A 359 -4.56 -5.40 0.68
CA ARG A 359 -5.79 -4.88 1.32
C ARG A 359 -6.10 -3.45 0.86
N SER A 360 -5.10 -2.58 0.80
CA SER A 360 -5.24 -1.21 0.27
C SER A 360 -5.71 -1.22 -1.19
N LEU A 361 -5.04 -2.00 -2.05
CA LEU A 361 -5.33 -2.12 -3.47
C LEU A 361 -6.77 -2.58 -3.72
N SER A 362 -7.18 -3.68 -3.06
CA SER A 362 -8.53 -4.23 -3.20
C SER A 362 -9.61 -3.24 -2.72
N LEU A 363 -9.35 -2.51 -1.62
CA LEU A 363 -10.30 -1.52 -1.12
C LEU A 363 -10.43 -0.32 -2.08
N LYS A 364 -9.32 0.18 -2.63
CA LYS A 364 -9.32 1.27 -3.63
C LYS A 364 -10.07 0.90 -4.89
N GLU A 365 -9.83 -0.30 -5.41
CA GLU A 365 -10.55 -0.82 -6.57
C GLU A 365 -12.05 -0.93 -6.29
N ARG A 366 -12.43 -1.37 -5.08
CA ARG A 366 -13.84 -1.46 -4.67
C ARG A 366 -14.55 -0.11 -4.53
N ILE A 367 -13.86 0.92 -4.05
CA ILE A 367 -14.44 2.28 -3.86
C ILE A 367 -14.25 3.19 -5.08
N GLY A 368 -13.55 2.74 -6.13
CA GLY A 368 -13.26 3.55 -7.32
C GLY A 368 -12.22 4.66 -7.11
N ASP A 369 -11.34 4.53 -6.11
CA ASP A 369 -10.27 5.52 -5.84
C ASP A 369 -9.07 5.29 -6.77
N PHE A 370 -9.25 5.62 -8.05
CA PHE A 370 -8.19 5.47 -9.06
C PHE A 370 -7.01 6.42 -8.83
N ALA A 371 -7.25 7.63 -8.30
CA ALA A 371 -6.17 8.57 -7.99
C ALA A 371 -5.30 8.06 -6.84
N GLY A 372 -5.90 7.46 -5.81
CA GLY A 372 -5.18 6.83 -4.70
C GLY A 372 -4.45 5.54 -5.12
N LEU A 373 -4.80 4.90 -6.24
CA LEU A 373 -4.29 3.59 -6.63
C LEU A 373 -2.78 3.61 -6.99
N ASN A 374 -2.31 4.68 -7.64
CA ASN A 374 -0.90 4.84 -8.07
C ASN A 374 0.12 4.66 -6.93
N PRO A 375 0.02 5.36 -5.78
CA PRO A 375 0.90 5.15 -4.64
C PRO A 375 1.03 3.68 -4.20
N THR A 376 -0.07 2.91 -4.18
CA THR A 376 -0.03 1.49 -3.78
C THR A 376 0.71 0.65 -4.82
N LEU A 377 0.42 0.87 -6.11
CA LEU A 377 1.12 0.19 -7.20
C LEU A 377 2.62 0.48 -7.17
N ALA A 378 3.02 1.73 -6.95
CA ALA A 378 4.42 2.12 -6.88
C ALA A 378 5.17 1.41 -5.73
N ILE A 379 4.53 1.28 -4.55
CA ILE A 379 5.14 0.58 -3.41
C ILE A 379 5.25 -0.93 -3.69
N LEU A 380 4.22 -1.54 -4.28
CA LEU A 380 4.27 -2.95 -4.70
C LEU A 380 5.34 -3.19 -5.78
N GLY A 381 5.47 -2.28 -6.74
CA GLY A 381 6.51 -2.30 -7.76
C GLY A 381 7.92 -2.25 -7.17
N ASP A 382 8.17 -1.33 -6.23
CA ASP A 382 9.46 -1.21 -5.51
C ASP A 382 9.75 -2.46 -4.66
N LEU A 383 8.73 -2.99 -3.98
CA LEU A 383 8.86 -4.23 -3.20
C LEU A 383 9.32 -5.40 -4.08
N TYR A 384 8.65 -5.63 -5.22
CA TYR A 384 9.03 -6.71 -6.11
C TYR A 384 10.36 -6.46 -6.82
N PHE A 385 10.73 -5.19 -7.05
CA PHE A 385 12.06 -4.82 -7.53
C PHE A 385 13.15 -5.22 -6.53
N ARG A 386 13.00 -4.88 -5.25
CA ARG A 386 13.94 -5.26 -4.17
C ARG A 386 14.04 -6.77 -3.96
N LEU A 387 12.95 -7.50 -4.20
CA LEU A 387 12.92 -8.97 -4.16
C LEU A 387 13.54 -9.63 -5.40
N GLY A 388 14.04 -8.87 -6.38
CA GLY A 388 14.55 -9.41 -7.64
C GLY A 388 13.49 -10.04 -8.54
N ARG A 389 12.19 -9.85 -8.23
CA ARG A 389 11.06 -10.37 -9.03
C ARG A 389 10.66 -9.33 -10.08
N TYR A 390 11.56 -9.08 -11.03
CA TYR A 390 11.43 -7.97 -11.97
C TYR A 390 10.18 -8.05 -12.86
N GLU A 391 9.71 -9.23 -13.25
CA GLU A 391 8.45 -9.38 -14.00
C GLU A 391 7.23 -8.81 -13.25
N LYS A 392 7.12 -9.13 -11.95
CA LYS A 392 6.05 -8.58 -11.12
C LYS A 392 6.22 -7.08 -10.93
N SER A 393 7.46 -6.61 -10.77
CA SER A 393 7.76 -5.19 -10.68
C SER A 393 7.31 -4.41 -11.93
N LEU A 394 7.66 -4.92 -13.13
CA LEU A 394 7.19 -4.37 -14.41
C LEU A 394 5.66 -4.33 -14.48
N HIS A 395 4.98 -5.42 -14.10
CA HIS A 395 3.52 -5.48 -14.10
C HIS A 395 2.88 -4.35 -13.27
N TYR A 396 3.33 -4.12 -12.04
CA TYR A 396 2.76 -3.07 -11.18
C TYR A 396 3.08 -1.66 -11.67
N PHE A 397 4.31 -1.40 -12.14
CA PHE A 397 4.66 -0.08 -12.69
C PHE A 397 3.98 0.20 -14.04
N GLN A 398 3.74 -0.82 -14.87
CA GLN A 398 2.94 -0.67 -16.09
C GLN A 398 1.49 -0.29 -15.76
N ARG A 399 0.87 -0.95 -14.78
CA ARG A 399 -0.46 -0.57 -14.28
C ARG A 399 -0.49 0.87 -13.75
N GLU A 400 0.57 1.33 -13.09
CA GLU A 400 0.68 2.71 -12.59
C GLU A 400 0.71 3.71 -13.74
N VAL A 401 1.50 3.43 -14.79
CA VAL A 401 1.56 4.26 -16.00
C VAL A 401 0.20 4.30 -16.69
N GLU A 402 -0.43 3.15 -16.93
CA GLU A 402 -1.76 3.06 -17.56
C GLU A 402 -2.81 3.86 -16.78
N ASN A 403 -2.82 3.74 -15.46
CA ASN A 403 -3.74 4.50 -14.61
C ASN A 403 -3.43 6.01 -14.63
N SER A 404 -2.15 6.39 -14.59
CA SER A 404 -1.74 7.79 -14.71
C SER A 404 -2.11 8.40 -16.07
N GLN A 405 -2.06 7.63 -17.16
CA GLN A 405 -2.51 8.06 -18.49
C GLN A 405 -4.01 8.34 -18.48
N ARG A 406 -4.81 7.44 -17.91
CA ARG A 406 -6.27 7.62 -17.78
C ARG A 406 -6.63 8.85 -16.96
N LEU A 407 -5.85 9.15 -15.93
CA LEU A 407 -6.05 10.31 -15.05
C LEU A 407 -5.42 11.60 -15.57
N SER A 408 -4.70 11.56 -16.70
CA SER A 408 -3.87 12.68 -17.17
C SER A 408 -2.90 13.21 -16.09
N ASP A 409 -2.41 12.33 -15.21
CA ASP A 409 -1.45 12.66 -14.15
C ASP A 409 -0.02 12.63 -14.70
N THR A 410 0.46 13.79 -15.15
CA THR A 410 1.79 13.95 -15.73
C THR A 410 2.92 13.60 -14.76
N ARG A 411 2.72 13.84 -13.46
CA ARG A 411 3.71 13.52 -12.43
C ARG A 411 3.78 12.01 -12.20
N GLY A 412 2.63 11.36 -12.09
CA GLY A 412 2.54 9.90 -11.98
C GLY A 412 3.15 9.19 -13.19
N LEU A 413 2.94 9.74 -14.40
CA LEU A 413 3.57 9.22 -15.62
C LEU A 413 5.10 9.29 -15.58
N ALA A 414 5.65 10.45 -15.22
CA ALA A 414 7.10 10.62 -15.13
C ALA A 414 7.72 9.72 -14.05
N GLU A 415 7.04 9.53 -12.91
CA GLU A 415 7.48 8.60 -11.87
C GLU A 415 7.45 7.14 -12.35
N GLY A 416 6.32 6.69 -12.92
CA GLY A 416 6.18 5.34 -13.45
C GLY A 416 7.20 5.01 -14.56
N PHE A 417 7.42 5.92 -15.51
CA PHE A 417 8.45 5.74 -16.54
C PHE A 417 9.86 5.67 -15.94
N CYS A 418 10.17 6.49 -14.94
CA CYS A 418 11.47 6.40 -14.26
C CYS A 418 11.67 5.04 -13.59
N GLN A 419 10.64 4.50 -12.93
CA GLN A 419 10.71 3.19 -12.30
C GLN A 419 10.84 2.07 -13.32
N LEU A 420 10.07 2.10 -14.41
CA LEU A 420 10.22 1.15 -15.52
C LEU A 420 11.62 1.21 -16.12
N GLY A 421 12.17 2.40 -16.35
CA GLY A 421 13.53 2.58 -16.84
C GLY A 421 14.58 1.95 -15.92
N ARG A 422 14.42 2.10 -14.59
CA ARG A 422 15.29 1.44 -13.60
C ARG A 422 15.17 -0.08 -13.63
N VAL A 423 13.95 -0.63 -13.73
CA VAL A 423 13.74 -2.08 -13.82
C VAL A 423 14.36 -2.65 -15.10
N HIS A 424 14.15 -1.99 -16.25
CA HIS A 424 14.77 -2.40 -17.52
C HIS A 424 16.29 -2.31 -17.47
N PHE A 425 16.86 -1.29 -16.83
CA PHE A 425 18.30 -1.19 -16.60
C PHE A 425 18.84 -2.34 -15.76
N GLU A 426 18.13 -2.75 -14.71
CA GLU A 426 18.50 -3.93 -13.93
C GLU A 426 18.31 -5.24 -14.70
N ILE A 427 17.30 -5.36 -15.55
CA ILE A 427 17.15 -6.52 -16.45
C ILE A 427 18.29 -6.59 -17.48
N GLY A 428 19.02 -5.50 -17.74
CA GLY A 428 20.02 -5.42 -18.81
C GLY A 428 19.43 -5.01 -20.16
N ASP A 429 18.16 -4.59 -20.19
CA ASP A 429 17.48 -4.05 -21.37
C ASP A 429 17.76 -2.54 -21.51
N ILE A 430 19.01 -2.23 -21.85
CA ILE A 430 19.53 -0.86 -21.90
C ILE A 430 18.76 0.01 -22.90
N ARG A 431 18.37 -0.56 -24.05
CA ARG A 431 17.61 0.17 -25.08
C ARG A 431 16.28 0.66 -24.55
N GLN A 432 15.54 -0.20 -23.85
CA GLN A 432 14.25 0.17 -23.30
C GLN A 432 14.39 1.17 -22.13
N ALA A 433 15.44 1.02 -21.32
CA ALA A 433 15.74 1.99 -20.25
C ALA A 433 16.01 3.40 -20.80
N GLU A 434 16.73 3.53 -21.91
CA GLU A 434 16.97 4.81 -22.60
C GLU A 434 15.69 5.43 -23.17
N VAL A 435 14.76 4.61 -23.69
CA VAL A 435 13.45 5.09 -24.17
C VAL A 435 12.66 5.71 -23.03
N TYR A 436 12.57 5.02 -21.89
CA TYR A 436 11.89 5.54 -20.71
C TYR A 436 12.56 6.79 -20.15
N LEU A 437 13.90 6.84 -20.11
CA LEU A 437 14.63 8.03 -19.71
C LEU A 437 14.29 9.26 -20.58
N LYS A 438 14.19 9.08 -21.90
CA LYS A 438 13.79 10.16 -22.81
C LYS A 438 12.39 10.68 -22.48
N GLN A 439 11.44 9.78 -22.21
CA GLN A 439 10.08 10.15 -21.81
C GLN A 439 10.07 10.94 -20.49
N VAL A 440 10.83 10.49 -19.48
CA VAL A 440 10.97 11.20 -18.19
C VAL A 440 11.57 12.60 -18.40
N SER A 441 12.61 12.72 -19.23
CA SER A 441 13.26 14.00 -19.51
C SER A 441 12.31 15.02 -20.16
N ILE A 442 11.54 14.57 -21.16
CA ILE A 442 10.52 15.41 -21.83
C ILE A 442 9.48 15.90 -20.80
N LEU A 443 8.88 14.97 -20.05
CA LEU A 443 7.86 15.34 -19.05
C LEU A 443 8.42 16.24 -17.94
N ALA A 444 9.62 15.95 -17.44
CA ALA A 444 10.20 16.73 -16.36
C ALA A 444 10.55 18.16 -16.79
N THR A 445 11.02 18.34 -18.03
CA THR A 445 11.38 19.66 -18.57
C THR A 445 10.17 20.48 -18.95
N GLU A 446 9.21 19.90 -19.68
CA GLU A 446 7.98 20.59 -20.12
C GLU A 446 7.14 21.05 -18.92
N PHE A 447 6.99 20.19 -17.91
CA PHE A 447 6.15 20.45 -16.73
C PHE A 447 6.94 20.96 -15.51
N LYS A 448 8.25 21.24 -15.65
CA LYS A 448 9.14 21.77 -14.61
C LYS A 448 9.11 20.94 -13.31
N LEU A 449 9.10 19.61 -13.44
CA LEU A 449 8.99 18.65 -12.34
C LEU A 449 10.36 18.34 -11.73
N ARG A 450 10.84 19.18 -10.80
CA ARG A 450 12.19 19.08 -10.21
C ARG A 450 12.52 17.73 -9.55
N SER A 451 11.55 17.07 -8.91
CA SER A 451 11.81 15.77 -8.28
C SER A 451 12.06 14.70 -9.33
N GLN A 452 11.23 14.66 -10.36
CA GLN A 452 11.29 13.69 -11.45
C GLN A 452 12.50 13.97 -12.36
N GLU A 453 12.89 15.24 -12.51
CA GLU A 453 14.16 15.62 -13.15
C GLU A 453 15.35 14.98 -12.43
N ALA A 454 15.39 15.04 -11.10
CA ALA A 454 16.45 14.42 -10.30
C ALA A 454 16.41 12.88 -10.36
N ASP A 455 15.21 12.28 -10.34
CA ASP A 455 15.04 10.84 -10.48
C ASP A 455 15.50 10.36 -11.88
N GLY A 456 15.16 11.10 -12.94
CA GLY A 456 15.64 10.85 -14.30
C GLY A 456 17.16 11.02 -14.42
N ALA A 457 17.73 12.02 -13.74
CA ALA A 457 19.18 12.25 -13.72
C ALA A 457 19.96 11.12 -13.02
N LEU A 458 19.37 10.42 -12.03
CA LEU A 458 19.93 9.20 -11.46
C LEU A 458 20.04 8.10 -12.53
N LEU A 459 18.93 7.82 -13.23
CA LEU A 459 18.90 6.80 -14.28
C LEU A 459 19.84 7.14 -15.44
N ASP A 460 19.84 8.39 -15.89
CA ASP A 460 20.78 8.91 -16.91
C ASP A 460 22.24 8.74 -16.47
N GLY A 461 22.53 9.03 -15.19
CA GLY A 461 23.83 8.81 -14.60
C GLY A 461 24.28 7.34 -14.68
N SER A 462 23.40 6.41 -14.29
CA SER A 462 23.68 4.97 -14.36
C SER A 462 23.87 4.48 -15.80
N LEU A 463 23.04 4.94 -16.74
CA LEU A 463 23.15 4.59 -18.17
C LEU A 463 24.44 5.12 -18.80
N LYS A 464 24.80 6.37 -18.53
CA LYS A 464 26.06 6.96 -19.02
C LYS A 464 27.28 6.29 -18.41
N ALA A 465 27.24 5.94 -17.12
CA ALA A 465 28.29 5.16 -16.48
C ALA A 465 28.45 3.79 -17.15
N PHE A 466 27.33 3.11 -17.45
CA PHE A 466 27.33 1.85 -18.19
C PHE A 466 27.99 1.97 -19.57
N HIS A 467 27.69 3.05 -20.31
CA HIS A 467 28.31 3.38 -21.61
C HIS A 467 29.73 3.94 -21.50
N ARG A 468 30.28 4.07 -20.29
CA ARG A 468 31.58 4.69 -20.00
C ARG A 468 31.69 6.17 -20.41
N ASP A 469 30.56 6.87 -20.56
CA ASP A 469 30.53 8.35 -20.59
C ASP A 469 30.64 8.88 -19.17
N TRP A 470 31.85 8.86 -18.64
CA TRP A 470 32.15 9.25 -17.28
C TRP A 470 31.82 10.71 -16.97
N THR A 471 32.06 11.59 -17.95
CA THR A 471 31.87 13.03 -17.74
C THR A 471 30.40 13.41 -17.74
N GLY A 472 29.60 12.79 -18.60
CA GLY A 472 28.15 12.94 -18.60
C GLY A 472 27.53 12.32 -17.34
N ALA A 473 27.95 11.10 -16.96
CA ALA A 473 27.47 10.42 -15.77
C ALA A 473 27.71 11.24 -14.49
N GLU A 474 28.92 11.79 -14.33
CA GLU A 474 29.29 12.60 -13.18
C GLU A 474 28.43 13.88 -13.08
N LYS A 475 28.12 14.53 -14.21
CA LYS A 475 27.24 15.71 -14.24
C LYS A 475 25.82 15.34 -13.80
N SER A 476 25.24 14.28 -14.35
CA SER A 476 23.86 13.86 -14.06
C SER A 476 23.69 13.40 -12.61
N LEU A 477 24.63 12.62 -12.08
CA LEU A 477 24.56 12.17 -10.69
C LEU A 477 24.80 13.30 -9.68
N LYS A 478 25.65 14.29 -9.99
CA LYS A 478 25.81 15.49 -9.15
C LYS A 478 24.54 16.34 -9.13
N LEU A 479 23.89 16.51 -10.28
CA LEU A 479 22.59 17.18 -10.37
C LEU A 479 21.56 16.46 -9.50
N ALA A 480 21.44 15.14 -9.62
CA ALA A 480 20.53 14.34 -8.80
C ALA A 480 20.80 14.51 -7.30
N ALA A 481 22.07 14.43 -6.86
CA ALA A 481 22.44 14.61 -5.46
C ALA A 481 22.07 16.01 -4.95
N GLU A 482 22.35 17.06 -5.71
CA GLU A 482 22.06 18.44 -5.34
C GLU A 482 20.55 18.71 -5.25
N VAL A 483 19.79 18.28 -6.26
CA VAL A 483 18.34 18.51 -6.28
C VAL A 483 17.64 17.70 -5.20
N HIS A 484 17.98 16.41 -5.02
CA HIS A 484 17.42 15.61 -3.93
C HIS A 484 17.78 16.17 -2.55
N GLY A 485 19.01 16.65 -2.35
CA GLY A 485 19.43 17.30 -1.12
C GLY A 485 18.63 18.58 -0.83
N LYS A 486 18.39 19.42 -1.84
CA LYS A 486 17.55 20.63 -1.72
C LYS A 486 16.07 20.31 -1.46
N LEU A 487 15.56 19.23 -2.03
CA LEU A 487 14.18 18.77 -1.83
C LEU A 487 13.99 18.01 -0.50
N GLY A 488 15.08 17.68 0.21
CA GLY A 488 15.02 16.88 1.44
C GLY A 488 14.79 15.38 1.19
N HIS A 489 14.94 14.90 -0.04
CA HIS A 489 14.81 13.48 -0.40
C HIS A 489 16.07 12.69 -0.03
N ARG A 490 16.39 12.61 1.27
CA ARG A 490 17.66 12.09 1.80
C ARG A 490 18.03 10.69 1.31
N ARG A 491 17.07 9.77 1.20
CA ARG A 491 17.33 8.42 0.67
C ARG A 491 17.79 8.43 -0.79
N ARG A 492 17.20 9.29 -1.63
CA ARG A 492 17.58 9.42 -3.05
C ARG A 492 18.90 10.18 -3.21
N GLU A 493 19.16 11.16 -2.35
CA GLU A 493 20.47 11.83 -2.23
C GLU A 493 21.59 10.83 -1.90
N ILE A 494 21.35 9.90 -0.96
CA ILE A 494 22.32 8.84 -0.64
C ILE A 494 22.57 7.96 -1.86
N CYS A 495 21.53 7.52 -2.57
CA CYS A 495 21.69 6.73 -3.80
C CYS A 495 22.58 7.47 -4.81
N ALA A 496 22.35 8.77 -5.05
CA ALA A 496 23.18 9.58 -5.94
C ALA A 496 24.66 9.60 -5.51
N TYR A 497 24.94 9.74 -4.22
CA TYR A 497 26.30 9.70 -3.70
C TYR A 497 26.96 8.32 -3.81
N LEU A 498 26.21 7.24 -3.60
CA LEU A 498 26.73 5.88 -3.74
C LEU A 498 26.97 5.52 -5.21
N ASP A 499 26.08 5.92 -6.12
CA ASP A 499 26.27 5.76 -7.57
C ASP A 499 27.50 6.57 -8.06
N LEU A 500 27.70 7.79 -7.55
CA LEU A 500 28.93 8.57 -7.80
C LEU A 500 30.18 7.86 -7.28
N ALA A 501 30.11 7.29 -6.08
CA ALA A 501 31.24 6.57 -5.49
C ALA A 501 31.61 5.33 -6.31
N GLU A 502 30.61 4.54 -6.71
CA GLU A 502 30.78 3.35 -7.57
C GLU A 502 31.36 3.73 -8.94
N MET A 503 30.84 4.77 -9.59
CA MET A 503 31.38 5.27 -10.86
C MET A 503 32.84 5.76 -10.72
N LYS A 504 33.19 6.46 -9.64
CA LYS A 504 34.56 6.91 -9.37
C LYS A 504 35.50 5.74 -9.07
N LEU A 505 35.00 4.70 -8.43
CA LEU A 505 35.74 3.47 -8.18
C LEU A 505 36.09 2.76 -9.50
N GLU A 506 35.15 2.68 -10.44
CA GLU A 506 35.40 2.10 -11.78
C GLU A 506 36.44 2.89 -12.59
N ARG A 507 36.60 4.20 -12.34
CA ARG A 507 37.64 5.05 -12.91
C ARG A 507 38.97 5.02 -12.14
N GLU A 508 39.08 4.19 -11.11
CA GLU A 508 40.24 4.10 -10.22
C GLU A 508 40.55 5.43 -9.46
N GLN A 509 39.56 6.31 -9.34
CA GLN A 509 39.65 7.58 -8.61
C GLN A 509 39.30 7.38 -7.13
N LEU A 510 40.16 6.65 -6.41
CA LEU A 510 39.86 6.09 -5.09
C LEU A 510 39.57 7.16 -4.01
N ASP A 511 40.32 8.27 -3.99
CA ASP A 511 40.13 9.33 -2.98
C ASP A 511 38.77 10.04 -3.14
N GLU A 512 38.40 10.34 -4.39
CA GLU A 512 37.09 10.93 -4.69
C GLU A 512 35.95 9.94 -4.42
N SER A 513 36.14 8.66 -4.77
CA SER A 513 35.19 7.60 -4.47
C SER A 513 34.94 7.47 -2.96
N LEU A 514 36.00 7.48 -2.16
CA LEU A 514 35.91 7.39 -0.69
C LEU A 514 35.21 8.61 -0.09
N LYS A 515 35.44 9.80 -0.65
CA LYS A 515 34.76 11.04 -0.27
C LYS A 515 33.24 10.94 -0.49
N TYR A 516 32.80 10.46 -1.65
CA TYR A 516 31.38 10.31 -1.95
C TYR A 516 30.73 9.18 -1.13
N ALA A 517 31.39 8.02 -1.00
CA ALA A 517 30.90 6.93 -0.15
C ALA A 517 30.75 7.36 1.32
N SER A 518 31.69 8.17 1.83
CA SER A 518 31.62 8.70 3.21
C SER A 518 30.49 9.71 3.39
N ARG A 519 30.22 10.55 2.38
CA ARG A 519 29.05 11.45 2.39
C ARG A 519 27.74 10.67 2.39
N GLY A 520 27.63 9.65 1.53
CA GLY A 520 26.47 8.75 1.49
C GLY A 520 26.25 8.04 2.82
N GLN A 521 27.30 7.50 3.43
CA GLN A 521 27.23 6.86 4.75
C GLN A 521 26.74 7.82 5.85
N LEU A 522 27.30 9.04 5.92
CA LEU A 522 26.91 10.03 6.92
C LEU A 522 25.42 10.34 6.86
N VAL A 523 24.90 10.58 5.65
CA VAL A 523 23.46 10.86 5.46
C VAL A 523 22.63 9.60 5.76
N ALA A 524 23.11 8.41 5.40
CA ALA A 524 22.44 7.13 5.69
C ALA A 524 22.35 6.83 7.20
N GLU A 525 23.35 7.21 7.97
CA GLU A 525 23.36 7.13 9.44
C GLU A 525 22.36 8.12 10.06
N GLN A 526 22.31 9.36 9.55
CA GLN A 526 21.35 10.38 10.02
C GLN A 526 19.89 9.94 9.85
N VAL A 527 19.54 9.33 8.72
CA VAL A 527 18.18 8.82 8.46
C VAL A 527 17.95 7.38 8.89
N LYS A 528 18.97 6.73 9.48
CA LYS A 528 18.95 5.32 9.91
C LYS A 528 18.48 4.34 8.82
N ALA A 529 18.88 4.59 7.58
CA ALA A 529 18.58 3.73 6.44
C ALA A 529 19.54 2.53 6.40
N LEU A 530 19.19 1.45 7.09
CA LEU A 530 20.07 0.26 7.23
C LEU A 530 20.48 -0.34 5.88
N ASP A 531 19.58 -0.35 4.89
CA ASP A 531 19.84 -0.87 3.54
C ASP A 531 20.91 -0.04 2.82
N LEU A 532 20.82 1.27 2.93
CA LEU A 532 21.77 2.20 2.32
C LEU A 532 23.09 2.29 3.12
N GLN A 533 23.06 2.07 4.44
CA GLN A 533 24.27 1.92 5.25
C GLN A 533 25.05 0.67 4.86
N ALA A 534 24.38 -0.47 4.68
CA ALA A 534 24.99 -1.69 4.20
C ALA A 534 25.63 -1.46 2.81
N ARG A 535 24.90 -0.83 1.87
CA ARG A 535 25.44 -0.48 0.56
C ARG A 535 26.67 0.44 0.67
N ALA A 536 26.62 1.49 1.49
CA ALA A 536 27.75 2.41 1.67
C ALA A 536 29.00 1.71 2.24
N LEU A 537 28.82 0.81 3.21
CA LEU A 537 29.89 -0.01 3.75
C LEU A 537 30.47 -0.97 2.71
N THR A 538 29.62 -1.59 1.88
CA THR A 538 30.05 -2.43 0.75
C THR A 538 30.89 -1.64 -0.24
N THR A 539 30.45 -0.44 -0.64
CA THR A 539 31.21 0.44 -1.55
C THR A 539 32.55 0.83 -0.92
N LYS A 540 32.60 1.17 0.37
CA LYS A 540 33.85 1.46 1.08
C LYS A 540 34.78 0.25 1.18
N GLY A 541 34.25 -0.94 1.46
CA GLY A 541 35.02 -2.18 1.45
C GLY A 541 35.65 -2.43 0.08
N ASN A 542 34.90 -2.20 -0.99
CA ASN A 542 35.41 -2.29 -2.36
C ASN A 542 36.52 -1.27 -2.64
N ILE A 543 36.39 -0.01 -2.19
CA ILE A 543 37.43 1.01 -2.35
C ILE A 543 38.72 0.62 -1.60
N HIS A 544 38.59 0.16 -0.35
CA HIS A 544 39.74 -0.23 0.49
C HIS A 544 40.54 -1.41 -0.08
N ARG A 545 39.90 -2.28 -0.86
CA ARG A 545 40.56 -3.37 -1.59
C ARG A 545 41.55 -2.87 -2.65
N PHE A 546 41.32 -1.68 -3.22
CA PHE A 546 42.13 -1.12 -4.32
C PHE A 546 43.13 -0.03 -3.88
N LEU A 547 43.06 0.48 -2.64
CA LEU A 547 44.00 1.50 -2.14
C LEU A 547 45.45 1.00 -2.15
N LYS A 548 46.41 1.90 -2.41
CA LYS A 548 47.86 1.59 -2.45
C LYS A 548 48.29 0.89 -1.15
N GLY A 549 48.68 -0.38 -1.26
CA GLY A 549 49.07 -1.25 -0.13
C GLY A 549 48.03 -2.32 0.23
N GLY A 550 46.82 -2.30 -0.35
CA GLY A 550 45.77 -3.31 -0.19
C GLY A 550 45.39 -3.53 1.27
N ASN A 551 44.56 -2.66 1.85
CA ASN A 551 44.09 -2.85 3.23
C ASN A 551 42.92 -3.86 3.24
N VAL A 552 43.24 -5.12 2.95
CA VAL A 552 42.29 -6.22 2.82
C VAL A 552 41.61 -6.51 4.17
N GLU A 553 42.32 -6.33 5.29
CA GLU A 553 41.74 -6.45 6.63
C GLU A 553 40.62 -5.44 6.87
N LYS A 554 40.86 -4.17 6.56
CA LYS A 554 39.83 -3.12 6.66
C LYS A 554 38.67 -3.34 5.69
N ALA A 555 38.96 -3.83 4.48
CA ALA A 555 37.92 -4.20 3.53
C ALA A 555 37.03 -5.32 4.09
N ARG A 556 37.62 -6.36 4.67
CA ARG A 556 36.93 -7.47 5.33
C ARG A 556 36.08 -7.00 6.51
N GLU A 557 36.63 -6.17 7.38
CA GLU A 557 35.92 -5.59 8.52
C GLU A 557 34.66 -4.82 8.08
N LEU A 558 34.79 -3.94 7.07
CA LEU A 558 33.67 -3.15 6.55
C LEU A 558 32.60 -4.02 5.89
N LEU A 559 33.00 -5.06 5.13
CA LEU A 559 32.07 -5.97 4.49
C LEU A 559 31.35 -6.87 5.49
N HIS A 560 31.98 -7.32 6.58
CA HIS A 560 31.28 -8.05 7.64
C HIS A 560 30.30 -7.14 8.41
N LYS A 561 30.65 -5.88 8.67
CA LYS A 561 29.68 -4.91 9.21
C LYS A 561 28.48 -4.72 8.27
N ALA A 562 28.72 -4.66 6.96
CA ALA A 562 27.65 -4.63 5.97
C ALA A 562 26.80 -5.91 6.00
N LEU A 563 27.43 -7.08 6.19
CA LEU A 563 26.75 -8.36 6.32
C LEU A 563 25.81 -8.41 7.52
N ASP A 564 26.27 -7.96 8.69
CA ASP A 564 25.45 -7.93 9.90
C ASP A 564 24.23 -7.00 9.76
N LEU A 565 24.40 -5.86 9.09
CA LEU A 565 23.29 -4.97 8.74
C LEU A 565 22.35 -5.62 7.72
N SER A 566 22.89 -6.36 6.75
CA SER A 566 22.12 -7.01 5.68
C SER A 566 21.34 -8.23 6.15
N GLN A 567 21.75 -8.94 7.23
CA GLN A 567 20.98 -10.07 7.78
C GLN A 567 19.55 -9.68 8.21
N LYS A 568 19.32 -8.39 8.44
CA LYS A 568 18.01 -7.83 8.80
C LYS A 568 17.19 -7.36 7.59
N ILE A 569 17.72 -7.50 6.37
CA ILE A 569 17.19 -6.88 5.15
C ILE A 569 17.25 -7.90 4.00
N SER A 570 16.14 -8.15 3.32
CA SER A 570 16.08 -9.13 2.22
C SER A 570 16.22 -8.49 0.82
N ASP A 571 16.91 -7.35 0.69
CA ASP A 571 17.08 -6.66 -0.60
C ASP A 571 18.14 -7.36 -1.46
N VAL A 572 17.70 -7.90 -2.59
CA VAL A 572 18.47 -8.83 -3.42
C VAL A 572 19.65 -8.15 -4.11
N GLY A 573 19.48 -6.89 -4.54
CA GLY A 573 20.53 -6.14 -5.25
C GLY A 573 21.77 -5.87 -4.38
N PRO A 574 21.62 -5.18 -3.23
CA PRO A 574 22.71 -4.96 -2.29
C PRO A 574 23.32 -6.25 -1.74
N LEU A 575 22.52 -7.30 -1.50
CA LEU A 575 23.00 -8.61 -1.04
C LEU A 575 23.90 -9.28 -2.08
N PHE A 576 23.52 -9.25 -3.36
CA PHE A 576 24.36 -9.75 -4.45
C PHE A 576 25.72 -9.06 -4.45
N GLN A 577 25.74 -7.72 -4.43
CA GLN A 577 26.98 -6.94 -4.45
C GLN A 577 27.84 -7.23 -3.21
N LEU A 578 27.22 -7.32 -2.03
CA LEU A 578 27.92 -7.65 -0.79
C LEU A 578 28.58 -9.04 -0.84
N TYR A 579 27.83 -10.08 -1.22
CA TYR A 579 28.38 -11.44 -1.29
C TYR A 579 29.46 -11.54 -2.36
N TYR A 580 29.28 -10.89 -3.51
CA TYR A 580 30.31 -10.84 -4.54
C TYR A 580 31.58 -10.15 -4.03
N SER A 581 31.46 -9.03 -3.33
CA SER A 581 32.59 -8.33 -2.71
C SER A 581 33.31 -9.18 -1.66
N LEU A 582 32.57 -9.84 -0.76
CA LEU A 582 33.13 -10.76 0.23
C LEU A 582 33.87 -11.93 -0.44
N ALA A 583 33.28 -12.51 -1.49
CA ALA A 583 33.90 -13.59 -2.24
C ALA A 583 35.25 -13.17 -2.84
N LYS A 584 35.33 -11.97 -3.43
CA LYS A 584 36.59 -11.43 -3.98
C LYS A 584 37.65 -11.18 -2.91
N VAL A 585 37.25 -10.73 -1.72
CA VAL A 585 38.17 -10.54 -0.59
C VAL A 585 38.72 -11.89 -0.11
N CYS A 586 37.87 -12.87 0.19
CA CYS A 586 38.29 -14.21 0.59
C CYS A 586 39.16 -14.89 -0.49
N HIS A 587 38.80 -14.74 -1.77
CA HIS A 587 39.58 -15.27 -2.89
C HIS A 587 40.98 -14.64 -2.94
N SER A 588 41.09 -13.32 -2.75
CA SER A 588 42.40 -12.64 -2.71
C SER A 588 43.28 -13.09 -1.52
N GLN A 589 42.66 -13.47 -0.40
CA GLN A 589 43.34 -14.01 0.79
C GLN A 589 43.63 -15.52 0.69
N ARG A 590 43.27 -16.18 -0.42
CA ARG A 590 43.38 -17.64 -0.63
C ARG A 590 42.52 -18.48 0.33
N GLU A 591 41.45 -17.91 0.89
CA GLU A 591 40.46 -18.60 1.69
C GLU A 591 39.38 -19.24 0.77
N PHE A 592 39.78 -20.29 0.04
CA PHE A 592 38.94 -20.85 -1.04
C PHE A 592 37.59 -21.39 -0.55
N ALA A 593 37.51 -21.96 0.66
CA ALA A 593 36.25 -22.49 1.20
C ALA A 593 35.22 -21.38 1.49
N GLU A 594 35.65 -20.28 2.13
CA GLU A 594 34.78 -19.13 2.38
C GLU A 594 34.42 -18.41 1.07
N ALA A 595 35.38 -18.26 0.16
CA ALA A 595 35.14 -17.68 -1.16
C ALA A 595 34.10 -18.49 -1.95
N ALA A 596 34.17 -19.82 -1.94
CA ALA A 596 33.18 -20.69 -2.58
C ALA A 596 31.77 -20.48 -2.02
N ASN A 597 31.64 -20.35 -0.69
CA ASN A 597 30.35 -20.10 -0.03
C ASN A 597 29.74 -18.77 -0.50
N TYR A 598 30.52 -17.68 -0.50
CA TYR A 598 30.02 -16.38 -0.92
C TYR A 598 29.74 -16.29 -2.42
N TYR A 599 30.59 -16.88 -3.28
CA TYR A 599 30.28 -17.00 -4.71
C TYR A 599 28.99 -17.80 -4.94
N GLY A 600 28.78 -18.90 -4.23
CA GLY A 600 27.56 -19.70 -4.31
C GLY A 600 26.31 -18.92 -3.89
N LYS A 601 26.39 -18.12 -2.82
CA LYS A 601 25.28 -17.23 -2.39
C LYS A 601 24.95 -16.16 -3.44
N ALA A 602 25.96 -15.53 -4.04
CA ALA A 602 25.77 -14.55 -5.10
C ALA A 602 25.17 -15.19 -6.37
N GLU A 603 25.61 -16.40 -6.74
CA GLU A 603 25.10 -17.16 -7.88
C GLU A 603 23.63 -17.58 -7.67
N LEU A 604 23.26 -18.00 -6.45
CA LEU A 604 21.87 -18.33 -6.10
C LEU A 604 20.94 -17.13 -6.28
N ILE A 605 21.37 -15.95 -5.83
CA ILE A 605 20.61 -14.71 -5.99
C ILE A 605 20.35 -14.41 -7.48
N LEU A 606 21.40 -14.46 -8.32
CA LEU A 606 21.24 -14.19 -9.75
C LEU A 606 20.35 -15.24 -10.42
N ARG A 607 20.47 -16.52 -10.05
CA ARG A 607 19.63 -17.59 -10.58
C ARG A 607 18.16 -17.40 -10.20
N GLN A 608 17.87 -17.00 -8.97
CA GLN A 608 16.50 -16.72 -8.53
C GLN A 608 15.91 -15.51 -9.26
N ALA A 609 16.67 -14.42 -9.39
CA ALA A 609 16.23 -13.22 -10.09
C ALA A 609 16.03 -13.47 -11.60
N GLY A 610 16.99 -14.12 -12.25
CA GLY A 610 16.95 -14.44 -13.67
C GLY A 610 15.95 -15.55 -14.02
N GLY A 611 15.77 -16.56 -13.16
CA GLY A 611 14.84 -17.67 -13.38
C GLY A 611 13.36 -17.27 -13.26
N ALA A 612 13.07 -16.12 -12.66
CA ALA A 612 11.72 -15.55 -12.59
C ALA A 612 11.37 -14.70 -13.82
N LEU A 613 12.31 -14.46 -14.74
CA LEU A 613 12.12 -13.71 -15.99
C LEU A 613 11.63 -14.63 -17.11
N GLY A 614 10.91 -14.07 -18.10
CA GLY A 614 10.68 -14.77 -19.37
C GLY A 614 11.98 -15.02 -20.13
N GLU A 615 12.01 -16.03 -21.01
CA GLU A 615 13.23 -16.51 -21.69
C GLU A 615 14.09 -15.39 -22.31
N GLU A 616 13.47 -14.48 -23.06
CA GLU A 616 14.17 -13.37 -23.72
C GLU A 616 14.83 -12.41 -22.72
N ARG A 617 14.10 -12.03 -21.66
CA ARG A 617 14.60 -11.13 -20.61
C ARG A 617 15.63 -11.82 -19.72
N ALA A 618 15.49 -13.12 -19.48
CA ALA A 618 16.49 -13.93 -18.78
C ALA A 618 17.81 -13.95 -19.56
N SER A 619 17.76 -14.11 -20.89
CA SER A 619 18.94 -14.03 -21.75
C SER A 619 19.65 -12.68 -21.60
N ARG A 620 18.92 -11.57 -21.78
CA ARG A 620 19.46 -10.20 -21.60
C ARG A 620 20.03 -9.99 -20.19
N PHE A 621 19.35 -10.53 -19.18
CA PHE A 621 19.76 -10.45 -17.78
C PHE A 621 21.12 -11.08 -17.55
N PHE A 622 21.34 -12.33 -17.99
CA PHE A 622 22.63 -13.00 -17.83
C PHE A 622 23.70 -12.47 -18.79
N GLU A 623 23.31 -11.91 -19.94
CA GLU A 623 24.24 -11.34 -20.90
C GLU A 623 24.77 -9.95 -20.53
N ASP A 624 24.15 -9.28 -19.54
CA ASP A 624 24.60 -8.00 -19.01
C ASP A 624 26.08 -8.09 -18.58
N ARG A 625 26.88 -7.12 -19.02
CA ARG A 625 28.33 -7.05 -18.77
C ARG A 625 28.68 -7.20 -17.29
N ARG A 626 27.87 -6.65 -16.37
CA ARG A 626 28.10 -6.73 -14.91
C ARG A 626 28.01 -8.16 -14.38
N ARG A 627 27.17 -9.01 -15.01
CA ARG A 627 26.99 -10.42 -14.62
C ARG A 627 27.94 -11.34 -15.38
N LYS A 628 28.32 -10.98 -16.61
CA LYS A 628 29.41 -11.66 -17.33
C LYS A 628 30.72 -11.58 -16.58
N THR A 629 31.11 -10.41 -16.08
CA THR A 629 32.34 -10.26 -15.27
C THR A 629 32.28 -11.11 -13.99
N PHE A 630 31.12 -11.19 -13.34
CA PHE A 630 30.91 -12.10 -12.22
C PHE A 630 31.09 -13.57 -12.62
N ALA A 631 30.48 -14.01 -13.73
CA ALA A 631 30.59 -15.38 -14.22
C ALA A 631 32.05 -15.75 -14.59
N GLU A 632 32.79 -14.82 -15.19
CA GLU A 632 34.22 -14.96 -15.49
C GLU A 632 35.06 -15.10 -14.22
N ASP A 633 34.81 -14.27 -13.20
CA ASP A 633 35.47 -14.35 -11.90
C ASP A 633 35.20 -15.70 -11.20
N VAL A 634 33.95 -16.19 -11.23
CA VAL A 634 33.58 -17.51 -10.70
C VAL A 634 34.27 -18.64 -11.46
N ALA A 635 34.32 -18.56 -12.80
CA ALA A 635 35.01 -19.56 -13.62
C ALA A 635 36.51 -19.60 -13.34
N ARG A 636 37.14 -18.44 -13.16
CA ARG A 636 38.55 -18.32 -12.76
C ARG A 636 38.78 -18.92 -11.38
N PHE A 637 37.94 -18.58 -10.40
CA PHE A 637 37.98 -19.15 -9.05
C PHE A 637 37.90 -20.68 -9.07
N ARG A 638 36.94 -21.25 -9.83
CA ARG A 638 36.78 -22.71 -9.95
C ARG A 638 38.05 -23.38 -10.51
N LYS A 639 38.67 -22.80 -11.55
CA LYS A 639 39.95 -23.31 -12.11
C LYS A 639 41.09 -23.28 -11.10
N GLU A 640 41.23 -22.18 -10.35
CA GLU A 640 42.28 -22.01 -9.35
C GLU A 640 42.08 -22.95 -8.14
N ALA A 641 40.84 -23.19 -7.73
CA ALA A 641 40.49 -24.13 -6.67
C ALA A 641 40.75 -25.60 -7.09
N LEU A 642 40.46 -25.96 -8.35
CA LEU A 642 40.71 -27.30 -8.90
C LEU A 642 42.21 -27.60 -9.09
N GLY A 643 43.02 -26.60 -9.47
CA GLY A 643 44.45 -26.77 -9.76
C GLY A 643 45.35 -27.04 -8.54
N ARG A 644 44.82 -27.00 -7.31
CA ARG A 644 45.57 -27.25 -6.06
C ARG A 644 45.07 -28.45 -5.26
N ALA A 645 44.12 -29.21 -5.78
CA ALA A 645 43.69 -30.48 -5.19
C ALA A 645 44.67 -31.60 -5.55
N THR A 646 45.91 -31.56 -5.05
CA THR A 646 46.76 -32.76 -5.01
C THR A 646 46.32 -33.61 -3.84
N SER A 647 45.84 -34.81 -4.14
CA SER A 647 45.02 -35.74 -3.33
C SER A 647 43.53 -35.37 -3.30
N PRO A 648 42.64 -36.34 -3.59
CA PRO A 648 41.20 -36.12 -3.41
C PRO A 648 41.01 -35.76 -1.94
N PRO A 649 40.23 -34.72 -1.61
CA PRO A 649 40.03 -34.37 -0.23
C PRO A 649 39.43 -35.59 0.47
N SER A 650 40.20 -36.19 1.38
CA SER A 650 39.64 -36.96 2.49
C SER A 650 38.50 -36.12 3.04
N GLU A 651 37.30 -36.68 3.07
CA GLU A 651 36.10 -36.08 3.65
C GLU A 651 36.37 -35.76 5.13
N VAL A 652 37.04 -34.64 5.40
CA VAL A 652 37.04 -34.03 6.71
C VAL A 652 35.74 -33.25 6.79
N ARG A 653 34.71 -34.03 7.10
CA ARG A 653 33.50 -33.60 7.76
C ARG A 653 33.84 -32.71 8.96
N GLU A 654 33.16 -31.57 8.98
CA GLU A 654 32.64 -30.80 10.13
C GLU A 654 33.42 -29.58 10.65
N PRO A 655 32.72 -28.54 11.20
CA PRO A 655 31.27 -28.39 11.36
C PRO A 655 30.68 -27.18 10.63
N VAL A 656 29.43 -27.33 10.20
CA VAL A 656 28.52 -26.21 9.89
C VAL A 656 28.36 -25.37 11.16
N THR A 657 28.90 -24.15 11.21
CA THR A 657 28.51 -23.19 12.24
C THR A 657 27.16 -22.58 11.89
N ALA A 658 26.14 -23.23 12.44
CA ALA A 658 24.90 -22.69 12.96
C ALA A 658 24.03 -21.81 12.04
N ALA A 659 23.06 -22.45 11.36
CA ALA A 659 21.67 -22.08 11.66
C ALA A 659 21.50 -22.19 13.19
N PRO A 660 20.87 -21.22 13.88
CA PRO A 660 20.98 -21.01 15.32
C PRO A 660 21.01 -22.34 16.06
N ASN A 661 22.18 -22.75 16.58
CA ASN A 661 22.49 -24.09 17.11
C ASN A 661 21.28 -25.04 17.19
N PHE A 662 20.98 -25.72 16.07
CA PHE A 662 20.14 -26.92 16.08
C PHE A 662 21.04 -28.15 15.90
N LYS A 663 22.13 -28.22 16.67
CA LYS A 663 22.68 -29.53 17.03
C LYS A 663 21.71 -30.12 18.05
N ASP A 664 20.95 -31.13 17.62
CA ASP A 664 20.11 -32.01 18.46
C ASP A 664 19.32 -31.34 19.58
N ARG A 665 18.71 -30.17 19.32
CA ARG A 665 17.66 -29.72 20.24
C ARG A 665 16.38 -30.51 19.90
N PRO A 666 15.77 -31.20 20.87
CA PRO A 666 14.51 -31.92 20.65
C PRO A 666 13.44 -30.94 20.13
N VAL A 667 12.43 -31.48 19.43
CA VAL A 667 11.29 -30.67 18.96
C VAL A 667 10.67 -29.96 20.16
N GLY A 668 10.78 -28.64 20.19
CA GLY A 668 10.39 -27.81 21.33
C GLY A 668 9.03 -27.14 21.13
N PHE A 669 8.52 -26.51 22.19
CA PHE A 669 7.24 -25.78 22.16
C PHE A 669 7.13 -24.75 21.02
N THR A 670 8.22 -24.05 20.69
CA THR A 670 8.26 -23.08 19.58
C THR A 670 8.04 -23.72 18.21
N ASP A 671 8.51 -24.95 18.04
CA ASP A 671 8.42 -25.68 16.78
C ASP A 671 6.98 -26.17 16.57
N TYR A 672 6.31 -26.61 17.65
CA TYR A 672 4.87 -26.91 17.63
C TYR A 672 4.01 -25.67 17.41
N LYS A 673 4.41 -24.50 17.92
CA LYS A 673 3.72 -23.24 17.67
C LYS A 673 3.79 -22.82 16.19
N ASP A 674 4.95 -22.93 15.56
CA ASP A 674 5.10 -22.66 14.11
C ASP A 674 4.31 -23.67 13.27
N LEU A 675 4.38 -24.96 13.64
CA LEU A 675 3.58 -26.02 13.04
C LEU A 675 2.09 -25.68 13.08
N ALA A 676 1.59 -25.22 14.22
CA ALA A 676 0.20 -24.84 14.40
C ALA A 676 -0.22 -23.69 13.48
N GLN A 677 0.62 -22.67 13.34
CA GLN A 677 0.36 -21.53 12.45
C GLN A 677 0.37 -21.93 10.97
N ARG A 678 1.20 -22.90 10.57
CA ARG A 678 1.21 -23.45 9.21
C ARG A 678 -0.07 -24.23 8.90
N ILE A 679 -0.53 -25.05 9.85
CA ILE A 679 -1.81 -25.79 9.70
C ILE A 679 -3.00 -24.82 9.62
N LEU A 680 -3.01 -23.73 10.42
CA LEU A 680 -4.05 -22.70 10.32
C LEU A 680 -4.10 -22.04 8.95
N ARG A 681 -2.93 -21.76 8.34
CA ARG A 681 -2.84 -21.21 6.98
C ARG A 681 -3.36 -22.17 5.92
N VAL A 682 -3.05 -23.46 6.05
CA VAL A 682 -3.62 -24.51 5.18
C VAL A 682 -5.15 -24.55 5.29
N ASN A 683 -5.70 -24.27 6.48
CA ASN A 683 -7.14 -24.32 6.74
C ASN A 683 -7.92 -23.05 6.34
N SER A 684 -7.30 -21.87 6.34
CA SER A 684 -7.99 -20.58 6.10
C SER A 684 -8.44 -20.35 4.65
N GLU A 685 -7.96 -21.14 3.70
CA GLU A 685 -8.26 -20.97 2.26
C GLU A 685 -9.34 -21.98 1.80
N MET A 686 -10.57 -21.48 1.63
CA MET A 686 -11.80 -22.28 1.53
C MET A 686 -12.01 -23.10 0.24
N SER A 687 -11.06 -23.20 -0.70
CA SER A 687 -11.27 -23.98 -1.96
C SER A 687 -10.59 -25.35 -1.94
N GLN A 688 -11.32 -26.43 -2.25
CA GLN A 688 -10.79 -27.80 -2.34
C GLN A 688 -9.69 -27.93 -3.40
N LEU A 689 -9.74 -27.09 -4.45
CA LEU A 689 -8.86 -27.19 -5.61
C LEU A 689 -7.36 -27.11 -5.26
N HIS A 690 -7.00 -26.40 -4.19
CA HIS A 690 -5.60 -26.08 -3.90
C HIS A 690 -5.10 -26.63 -2.56
N PHE A 691 -5.93 -27.41 -1.83
CA PHE A 691 -5.56 -27.93 -0.50
C PHE A 691 -4.27 -28.75 -0.54
N HIS A 692 -4.17 -29.73 -1.44
CA HIS A 692 -3.00 -30.58 -1.57
C HIS A 692 -1.75 -29.80 -2.03
N GLU A 693 -1.92 -28.79 -2.89
CA GLU A 693 -0.82 -27.93 -3.34
C GLU A 693 -0.28 -27.09 -2.19
N ARG A 694 -1.16 -26.57 -1.33
CA ARG A 694 -0.77 -25.80 -0.14
C ARG A 694 -0.08 -26.66 0.90
N VAL A 695 -0.63 -27.85 1.19
CA VAL A 695 0.00 -28.83 2.09
C VAL A 695 1.40 -29.18 1.58
N LEU A 696 1.55 -29.40 0.27
CA LEU A 696 2.85 -29.71 -0.31
C LEU A 696 3.83 -28.54 -0.20
N SER A 697 3.40 -27.31 -0.48
CA SER A 697 4.24 -26.11 -0.36
C SER A 697 4.73 -25.93 1.07
N GLU A 698 3.85 -26.04 2.06
CA GLU A 698 4.23 -25.92 3.47
C GLU A 698 5.14 -27.07 3.93
N ALA A 699 4.92 -28.29 3.43
CA ALA A 699 5.78 -29.44 3.70
C ALA A 699 7.21 -29.25 3.14
N VAL A 700 7.31 -28.74 1.90
CA VAL A 700 8.59 -28.41 1.26
C VAL A 700 9.34 -27.36 2.07
N ASP A 701 8.66 -26.28 2.47
CA ASP A 701 9.23 -25.21 3.27
C ASP A 701 9.62 -25.67 4.69
N LEU A 702 8.83 -26.56 5.31
CA LEU A 702 9.03 -27.05 6.67
C LEU A 702 10.35 -27.82 6.83
N VAL A 703 10.71 -28.66 5.84
CA VAL A 703 11.91 -29.50 5.90
C VAL A 703 13.04 -29.04 4.96
N GLY A 704 12.82 -28.00 4.16
CA GLY A 704 13.77 -27.49 3.19
C GLY A 704 14.06 -28.50 2.07
N ALA A 705 13.01 -29.06 1.47
CA ALA A 705 13.13 -29.97 0.33
C ALA A 705 13.24 -29.20 -0.99
N ASP A 706 13.81 -29.82 -2.03
CA ASP A 706 13.89 -29.21 -3.36
C ASP A 706 12.76 -29.68 -4.28
N ARG A 707 12.32 -30.93 -4.10
CA ARG A 707 11.20 -31.52 -4.87
C ARG A 707 10.29 -32.31 -3.95
N GLY A 708 9.04 -32.49 -4.39
CA GLY A 708 8.08 -33.29 -3.66
C GLY A 708 6.75 -33.49 -4.35
N PHE A 709 5.94 -34.40 -3.84
CA PHE A 709 4.57 -34.62 -4.30
C PHE A 709 3.69 -35.26 -3.22
N ILE A 710 2.38 -35.23 -3.45
CA ILE A 710 1.38 -35.92 -2.63
C ILE A 710 0.67 -36.97 -3.47
N LEU A 711 0.66 -38.22 -3.00
CA LEU A 711 -0.22 -39.28 -3.50
C LEU A 711 -1.49 -39.33 -2.66
N ARG A 712 -2.63 -39.48 -3.32
CA ARG A 712 -3.93 -39.81 -2.71
C ARG A 712 -4.25 -41.27 -2.96
N VAL A 713 -4.70 -41.96 -1.92
CA VAL A 713 -5.20 -43.35 -2.03
C VAL A 713 -6.71 -43.33 -2.22
N GLN A 714 -7.17 -43.97 -3.30
CA GLN A 714 -8.60 -44.20 -3.57
C GLN A 714 -8.77 -45.58 -4.18
N ASN A 715 -9.59 -46.45 -3.57
CA ASN A 715 -9.83 -47.83 -4.02
C ASN A 715 -8.55 -48.66 -4.28
N ARG A 716 -7.56 -48.57 -3.37
CA ARG A 716 -6.22 -49.21 -3.51
C ARG A 716 -5.39 -48.72 -4.72
N GLN A 717 -5.82 -47.66 -5.39
CA GLN A 717 -5.06 -46.98 -6.44
C GLN A 717 -4.46 -45.68 -5.89
N TYR A 718 -3.28 -45.32 -6.40
CA TYR A 718 -2.52 -44.15 -5.97
C TYR A 718 -2.54 -43.09 -7.07
N PHE A 719 -3.13 -41.94 -6.76
CA PHE A 719 -3.25 -40.83 -7.68
C PHE A 719 -2.42 -39.67 -7.16
N PRO A 720 -1.46 -39.15 -7.92
CA PRO A 720 -0.79 -37.95 -7.48
C PRO A 720 -1.71 -36.73 -7.62
N VAL A 721 -1.78 -35.91 -6.58
CA VAL A 721 -2.73 -34.79 -6.44
C VAL A 721 -2.04 -33.43 -6.31
N ALA A 722 -0.74 -33.39 -6.05
CA ALA A 722 0.07 -32.18 -5.99
C ALA A 722 1.54 -32.52 -6.27
N PHE A 723 2.27 -31.60 -6.91
CA PHE A 723 3.69 -31.77 -7.24
C PHE A 723 4.46 -30.46 -7.11
N HIS A 724 5.74 -30.56 -6.75
CA HIS A 724 6.70 -29.49 -6.66
C HIS A 724 8.03 -29.99 -7.22
N GLY A 725 8.63 -29.26 -8.16
CA GLY A 725 9.94 -29.62 -8.73
C GLY A 725 9.98 -30.75 -9.77
N PHE A 726 8.84 -31.40 -10.09
CA PHE A 726 8.75 -32.48 -11.10
C PHE A 726 8.13 -32.08 -12.45
N GLY A 727 7.75 -30.81 -12.65
CA GLY A 727 7.11 -30.31 -13.88
C GLY A 727 5.58 -30.55 -13.95
N LYS A 728 4.94 -30.10 -15.03
CA LYS A 728 3.45 -30.11 -15.18
C LYS A 728 2.84 -31.49 -15.43
N ASN A 729 3.61 -32.44 -15.97
CA ASN A 729 3.18 -33.83 -16.18
C ASN A 729 4.32 -34.78 -15.81
N PRO A 730 4.36 -35.30 -14.57
CA PRO A 730 5.50 -36.05 -14.06
C PRO A 730 5.44 -37.56 -14.35
N ALA A 731 4.33 -38.08 -14.89
CA ALA A 731 4.15 -39.49 -15.21
C ALA A 731 5.24 -40.14 -16.11
N PRO A 732 5.78 -39.45 -17.14
CA PRO A 732 6.87 -40.01 -17.95
C PRO A 732 8.26 -39.95 -17.30
N ASN A 733 8.42 -39.32 -16.13
CA ASN A 733 9.73 -39.18 -15.48
C ASN A 733 10.09 -40.46 -14.68
N PRO A 734 11.19 -41.16 -15.00
CA PRO A 734 11.60 -42.38 -14.30
C PRO A 734 11.99 -42.14 -12.82
N GLU A 735 12.48 -40.94 -12.47
CA GLU A 735 12.73 -40.55 -11.08
C GLU A 735 11.43 -40.43 -10.30
N PHE A 736 10.39 -39.85 -10.93
CA PHE A 736 9.07 -39.74 -10.32
C PHE A 736 8.42 -41.12 -10.12
N GLN A 737 8.58 -42.04 -11.07
CA GLN A 737 8.08 -43.41 -10.94
C GLN A 737 8.75 -44.13 -9.75
N THR A 738 10.08 -44.01 -9.64
CA THR A 738 10.84 -44.59 -8.52
C THR A 738 10.42 -43.96 -7.19
N ALA A 739 10.33 -42.63 -7.13
CA ALA A 739 9.86 -41.92 -5.95
C ALA A 739 8.44 -42.33 -5.54
N SER A 740 7.53 -42.47 -6.51
CA SER A 740 6.16 -42.92 -6.30
C SER A 740 6.10 -44.32 -5.69
N THR A 741 6.95 -45.26 -6.13
CA THR A 741 7.02 -46.59 -5.50
C THR A 741 7.46 -46.53 -4.04
N ILE A 742 8.44 -45.68 -3.71
CA ILE A 742 8.91 -45.47 -2.34
C ILE A 742 7.79 -44.88 -1.47
N THR A 743 7.04 -43.90 -1.99
CA THR A 743 5.89 -43.33 -1.28
C THR A 743 4.78 -44.34 -1.08
N GLN A 744 4.44 -45.13 -2.10
CA GLN A 744 3.43 -46.19 -1.98
C GLN A 744 3.80 -47.19 -0.89
N GLU A 745 5.09 -47.52 -0.78
CA GLU A 745 5.58 -48.39 0.27
C GLU A 745 5.48 -47.76 1.67
N ALA A 746 5.84 -46.48 1.83
CA ALA A 746 5.63 -45.75 3.10
C ALA A 746 4.15 -45.76 3.52
N VAL A 747 3.25 -45.60 2.55
CA VAL A 747 1.80 -45.62 2.75
C VAL A 747 1.30 -47.02 3.10
N LYS A 748 1.79 -48.08 2.45
CA LYS A 748 1.45 -49.48 2.78
C LYS A 748 1.91 -49.88 4.18
N ARG A 749 3.11 -49.44 4.57
CA ARG A 749 3.70 -49.73 5.90
C ARG A 749 3.07 -48.88 7.01
N GLY A 750 2.40 -47.78 6.68
CA GLY A 750 1.90 -46.81 7.66
C GLY A 750 3.02 -46.15 8.47
N ARG A 751 4.26 -46.16 7.95
CA ARG A 751 5.45 -45.60 8.60
C ARG A 751 6.24 -44.78 7.59
N SER A 752 6.92 -43.75 8.09
CA SER A 752 7.77 -42.91 7.26
C SER A 752 9.04 -43.66 6.83
N ILE A 753 9.53 -43.32 5.65
CA ILE A 753 10.78 -43.82 5.08
C ILE A 753 11.73 -42.63 4.97
N LEU A 754 12.85 -42.72 5.66
CA LEU A 754 13.97 -41.80 5.55
C LEU A 754 15.16 -42.58 4.96
N ALA A 755 15.64 -42.17 3.79
CA ALA A 755 16.76 -42.83 3.10
C ALA A 755 17.79 -41.80 2.62
N THR A 756 19.07 -42.12 2.78
CA THR A 756 20.16 -41.14 2.62
C THR A 756 21.34 -41.79 1.91
N GLY A 757 21.27 -41.83 0.56
CA GLY A 757 22.34 -42.25 -0.35
C GLY A 757 22.85 -43.71 -0.26
N GLY A 758 22.86 -44.42 -1.40
CA GLY A 758 23.79 -45.53 -1.67
C GLY A 758 23.45 -46.97 -1.23
N GLY A 759 22.30 -47.26 -0.62
CA GLY A 759 21.93 -48.64 -0.19
C GLY A 759 20.50 -49.07 -0.54
N GLU A 760 20.22 -50.38 -0.48
CA GLU A 760 18.85 -50.94 -0.52
C GLU A 760 18.06 -50.53 0.74
N LEU A 761 16.77 -50.26 0.61
CA LEU A 761 15.87 -50.03 1.76
C LEU A 761 15.72 -51.33 2.56
N PRO A 762 16.04 -51.38 3.88
CA PRO A 762 15.88 -52.60 4.65
C PRO A 762 14.40 -53.02 4.75
N HIS A 763 14.15 -54.31 4.49
CA HIS A 763 12.92 -54.98 4.95
C HIS A 763 13.12 -55.39 6.42
N GLU A 764 12.31 -54.87 7.34
CA GLU A 764 12.19 -55.47 8.67
C GLU A 764 11.32 -56.73 8.55
N LYS A 765 11.80 -57.85 9.10
CA LYS A 765 11.02 -59.08 9.19
C LYS A 765 9.76 -58.81 10.03
N PRO A 766 8.57 -59.28 9.62
CA PRO A 766 7.43 -59.34 10.52
C PRO A 766 7.77 -60.27 11.69
N GLU A 767 7.43 -59.88 12.92
CA GLU A 767 7.70 -60.62 14.17
C GLU A 767 7.00 -62.00 14.26
N SER A 768 6.47 -62.55 13.16
CA SER A 768 5.78 -63.85 13.14
C SER A 768 6.18 -64.83 12.04
N ALA A 769 7.22 -64.57 11.24
CA ALA A 769 7.63 -65.52 10.20
C ALA A 769 8.68 -66.53 10.70
N ALA A 770 8.20 -67.67 11.18
CA ALA A 770 9.01 -68.86 11.42
C ALA A 770 9.62 -69.38 10.11
N LYS A 771 10.88 -69.80 10.21
CA LYS A 771 11.67 -70.68 9.32
C LYS A 771 11.23 -70.80 7.86
N GLY A 772 12.11 -70.28 6.99
CA GLY A 772 12.32 -70.80 5.65
C GLY A 772 11.56 -70.05 4.57
N ASP A 773 12.00 -68.83 4.26
CA ASP A 773 11.74 -68.28 2.93
C ASP A 773 12.96 -67.52 2.40
N LYS A 774 13.21 -67.68 1.10
CA LYS A 774 14.38 -67.13 0.42
C LYS A 774 14.33 -65.60 0.50
N GLY A 775 15.45 -64.99 0.91
CA GLY A 775 15.53 -63.54 1.13
C GLY A 775 14.97 -62.73 -0.05
N GLU A 776 13.85 -62.05 0.18
CA GLU A 776 13.31 -61.05 -0.73
C GLU A 776 14.22 -59.82 -0.71
N LYS A 777 14.69 -59.43 -1.91
CA LYS A 777 15.61 -58.31 -2.13
C LYS A 777 14.95 -56.98 -1.78
N GLY A 778 15.67 -56.06 -1.13
CA GLY A 778 15.18 -54.73 -0.79
C GLY A 778 14.87 -53.90 -2.04
N ILE A 779 14.07 -52.83 -1.89
CA ILE A 779 13.79 -51.90 -3.00
C ILE A 779 15.09 -51.12 -3.28
N PRO A 780 15.73 -51.29 -4.46
CA PRO A 780 16.93 -50.55 -4.78
C PRO A 780 16.57 -49.09 -5.08
N LEU A 781 17.27 -48.14 -4.46
CA LEU A 781 17.07 -46.70 -4.69
C LEU A 781 17.36 -46.28 -6.15
N GLY A 782 18.13 -47.10 -6.88
CA GLY A 782 18.35 -46.97 -8.32
C GLY A 782 18.79 -45.56 -8.72
N ILE A 783 17.99 -44.91 -9.58
CA ILE A 783 18.23 -43.58 -10.13
C ILE A 783 18.23 -42.50 -9.03
N LEU A 784 17.56 -42.71 -7.89
CA LEU A 784 17.50 -41.75 -6.77
C LEU A 784 18.62 -41.91 -5.74
N SER A 785 19.65 -42.71 -6.04
CA SER A 785 20.79 -42.96 -5.16
C SER A 785 21.59 -41.69 -4.75
N HIS A 786 21.41 -40.59 -5.50
CA HIS A 786 22.05 -39.30 -5.26
C HIS A 786 21.22 -38.32 -4.41
N CYS A 787 20.04 -38.74 -3.93
CA CYS A 787 19.12 -37.94 -3.14
C CYS A 787 19.02 -38.42 -1.68
N SER A 788 18.78 -37.49 -0.77
CA SER A 788 18.15 -37.77 0.52
C SER A 788 16.63 -37.73 0.34
N ILE A 789 15.96 -38.77 0.80
CA ILE A 789 14.53 -39.00 0.58
C ILE A 789 13.83 -39.06 1.93
N LEU A 790 12.71 -38.35 2.02
CA LEU A 790 11.78 -38.44 3.14
C LEU A 790 10.36 -38.65 2.59
N ALA A 791 9.82 -39.84 2.81
CA ALA A 791 8.45 -40.19 2.46
C ALA A 791 7.65 -40.45 3.73
N VAL A 792 6.52 -39.77 3.93
CA VAL A 792 5.69 -39.85 5.14
C VAL A 792 4.26 -40.21 4.77
N PRO A 793 3.62 -41.16 5.46
CA PRO A 793 2.21 -41.48 5.23
C PRO A 793 1.33 -40.28 5.65
N PHE A 794 0.36 -39.96 4.80
CA PHE A 794 -0.64 -38.93 5.05
C PHE A 794 -1.89 -39.60 5.63
N MET A 795 -1.94 -39.74 6.96
CA MET A 795 -2.92 -40.59 7.64
C MET A 795 -3.38 -40.03 8.99
N THR A 796 -4.57 -40.45 9.40
CA THR A 796 -5.17 -40.33 10.73
C THR A 796 -5.07 -41.68 11.47
N GLU A 797 -5.48 -41.76 12.75
CA GLU A 797 -5.44 -43.03 13.51
C GLU A 797 -6.20 -44.16 12.79
N ASP A 798 -7.33 -43.86 12.16
CA ASP A 798 -8.24 -44.88 11.60
C ASP A 798 -8.20 -44.98 10.06
N ARG A 799 -7.49 -44.05 9.39
CA ARG A 799 -7.56 -43.94 7.92
C ARG A 799 -6.32 -43.36 7.29
N ILE A 800 -5.87 -43.99 6.20
CA ILE A 800 -4.78 -43.53 5.35
C ILE A 800 -5.35 -42.80 4.12
N PHE A 801 -4.98 -41.54 3.93
CA PHE A 801 -5.44 -40.70 2.82
C PHE A 801 -4.46 -40.69 1.64
N GLY A 802 -3.19 -40.99 1.89
CA GLY A 802 -2.14 -40.71 0.93
C GLY A 802 -0.73 -40.85 1.49
N GLY A 803 0.25 -40.32 0.76
CA GLY A 803 1.63 -40.17 1.21
C GLY A 803 2.26 -38.91 0.64
N VAL A 804 3.13 -38.27 1.41
CA VAL A 804 3.93 -37.12 1.01
C VAL A 804 5.35 -37.58 0.76
N TYR A 805 5.91 -37.23 -0.39
CA TYR A 805 7.31 -37.50 -0.74
C TYR A 805 8.05 -36.19 -0.87
N LEU A 806 9.24 -36.11 -0.30
CA LEU A 806 10.17 -35.00 -0.40
C LEU A 806 11.58 -35.52 -0.65
N ASP A 807 12.32 -34.86 -1.55
CA ASP A 807 13.75 -35.14 -1.73
C ASP A 807 14.60 -33.88 -1.91
N LYS A 808 15.90 -34.06 -1.68
CA LYS A 808 16.95 -33.08 -1.94
C LYS A 808 18.28 -33.77 -2.27
N PRO A 809 19.17 -33.17 -3.08
CA PRO A 809 20.48 -33.74 -3.38
C PRO A 809 21.32 -33.92 -2.12
N ILE A 810 22.09 -35.01 -2.03
CA ILE A 810 22.95 -35.31 -0.86
C ILE A 810 23.94 -34.18 -0.54
N VAL A 811 24.37 -33.43 -1.56
CA VAL A 811 25.27 -32.27 -1.42
C VAL A 811 24.64 -31.15 -0.56
N VAL A 812 23.32 -31.10 -0.43
CA VAL A 812 22.54 -30.08 0.29
C VAL A 812 22.00 -30.62 1.62
N GLY A 813 22.87 -31.19 2.44
CA GLY A 813 22.54 -31.68 3.78
C GLY A 813 21.55 -32.86 3.80
N GLN A 814 21.68 -33.74 4.78
CA GLN A 814 20.75 -34.85 4.98
C GLN A 814 19.41 -34.34 5.53
N PHE A 815 18.29 -35.04 5.31
CA PHE A 815 17.12 -34.85 6.18
C PHE A 815 17.47 -35.40 7.57
N LEU A 816 17.42 -34.56 8.60
CA LEU A 816 17.70 -35.00 9.98
C LEU A 816 16.48 -35.76 10.53
N PRO A 817 16.64 -36.62 11.56
CA PRO A 817 15.51 -37.27 12.23
C PRO A 817 14.43 -36.28 12.71
N ARG A 818 14.82 -35.05 13.07
CA ARG A 818 13.88 -33.97 13.40
C ARG A 818 12.95 -33.60 12.23
N ASN A 819 13.46 -33.61 10.99
CA ASN A 819 12.65 -33.33 9.80
C ASN A 819 11.55 -34.38 9.62
N GLN A 820 11.87 -35.66 9.89
CA GLN A 820 10.91 -36.75 9.89
C GLN A 820 9.81 -36.54 10.94
N VAL A 821 10.18 -36.23 12.19
CA VAL A 821 9.22 -35.98 13.28
C VAL A 821 8.30 -34.80 12.98
N LEU A 822 8.86 -33.67 12.50
CA LEU A 822 8.08 -32.48 12.16
C LEU A 822 7.14 -32.74 10.98
N LEU A 823 7.61 -33.43 9.94
CA LEU A 823 6.80 -33.74 8.78
C LEU A 823 5.70 -34.77 9.10
N GLU A 824 5.98 -35.75 9.95
CA GLU A 824 4.96 -36.67 10.47
C GLU A 824 3.88 -35.94 11.25
N ALA A 825 4.25 -35.04 12.16
CA ALA A 825 3.29 -34.25 12.92
C ALA A 825 2.45 -33.39 11.98
N PHE A 826 3.10 -32.70 11.03
CA PHE A 826 2.42 -31.91 10.01
C PHE A 826 1.44 -32.74 9.17
N ALA A 827 1.89 -33.88 8.66
CA ALA A 827 1.09 -34.77 7.82
C ALA A 827 -0.12 -35.33 8.57
N ARG A 828 0.02 -35.69 9.85
CA ARG A 828 -1.11 -36.15 10.70
C ARG A 828 -2.14 -35.03 10.88
N HIS A 829 -1.72 -33.82 11.22
CA HIS A 829 -2.67 -32.70 11.40
C HIS A 829 -3.36 -32.29 10.10
N ALA A 830 -2.64 -32.26 8.98
CA ALA A 830 -3.22 -32.00 7.68
C ALA A 830 -4.18 -33.13 7.24
N ALA A 831 -3.93 -34.38 7.62
CA ALA A 831 -4.85 -35.49 7.40
C ALA A 831 -6.15 -35.36 8.23
N VAL A 832 -6.05 -34.95 9.50
CA VAL A 832 -7.22 -34.62 10.34
C VAL A 832 -8.04 -33.48 9.73
N ALA A 833 -7.38 -32.41 9.28
CA ALA A 833 -8.05 -31.30 8.61
C ALA A 833 -8.80 -31.75 7.34
N LEU A 834 -8.19 -32.62 6.54
CA LEU A 834 -8.84 -33.20 5.36
C LEU A 834 -10.03 -34.10 5.73
N ALA A 835 -9.93 -34.87 6.81
CA ALA A 835 -11.01 -35.73 7.31
C ALA A 835 -12.23 -34.89 7.75
N ASN A 836 -12.01 -33.90 8.62
CA ASN A 836 -13.07 -33.01 9.12
C ASN A 836 -13.77 -32.26 7.98
N ARG A 837 -13.01 -31.85 6.95
CA ARG A 837 -13.57 -31.18 5.77
C ARG A 837 -14.47 -32.09 4.96
N ARG A 838 -14.10 -33.35 4.76
CA ARG A 838 -14.95 -34.34 4.07
C ARG A 838 -16.25 -34.58 4.83
N GLU A 839 -16.17 -34.69 6.16
CA GLU A 839 -17.36 -34.87 7.01
C GLU A 839 -18.31 -33.67 6.92
N LEU A 840 -17.77 -32.44 6.94
CA LEU A 840 -18.53 -31.21 6.78
C LEU A 840 -19.18 -31.11 5.40
N GLU A 841 -18.49 -31.54 4.34
CA GLU A 841 -19.06 -31.59 2.98
C GLU A 841 -20.15 -32.66 2.83
N THR A 842 -20.00 -33.83 3.46
CA THR A 842 -21.11 -34.81 3.54
C THR A 842 -22.30 -34.25 4.31
N ALA A 843 -22.07 -33.54 5.42
CA ALA A 843 -23.13 -32.88 6.19
C ALA A 843 -23.83 -31.75 5.39
N ILE A 844 -23.10 -31.04 4.51
CA ILE A 844 -23.67 -30.03 3.61
C ILE A 844 -24.45 -30.68 2.45
N ARG A 845 -24.04 -31.87 2.00
CA ARG A 845 -24.61 -32.54 0.81
C ARG A 845 -25.82 -33.42 1.10
N GLU A 846 -26.07 -33.85 2.34
CA GLU A 846 -27.28 -34.57 2.73
C GLU A 846 -28.37 -33.58 3.16
N PRO A 847 -29.41 -33.31 2.34
CA PRO A 847 -30.46 -32.38 2.70
C PRO A 847 -31.58 -33.15 3.40
N ILE A 848 -31.45 -33.40 4.70
CA ILE A 848 -32.57 -33.92 5.49
C ILE A 848 -32.78 -33.04 6.73
N THR A 849 -33.85 -32.24 6.63
CA THR A 849 -34.59 -31.53 7.69
C THR A 849 -33.87 -30.42 8.48
N GLY A 850 -33.94 -29.21 7.94
CA GLY A 850 -34.70 -28.11 8.57
C GLY A 850 -34.25 -27.50 9.91
N PHE A 851 -33.20 -27.98 10.59
CA PHE A 851 -32.71 -27.36 11.83
C PHE A 851 -31.18 -27.46 11.93
N TYR A 852 -30.49 -26.49 11.35
CA TYR A 852 -29.09 -26.20 11.72
C TYR A 852 -29.03 -24.83 12.38
N ASN A 853 -29.31 -24.81 13.69
CA ASN A 853 -28.93 -23.73 14.58
C ASN A 853 -27.44 -23.92 14.92
N PRO A 854 -26.57 -22.88 14.88
CA PRO A 854 -25.17 -22.96 15.34
C PRO A 854 -24.97 -23.70 16.68
N SER A 855 -26.00 -23.72 17.53
CA SER A 855 -26.08 -24.49 18.78
C SER A 855 -25.89 -26.00 18.61
N TYR A 856 -26.48 -26.64 17.59
CA TYR A 856 -26.41 -28.10 17.37
C TYR A 856 -25.00 -28.54 16.93
N PHE A 857 -24.34 -27.71 16.11
CA PHE A 857 -22.96 -27.92 15.71
C PHE A 857 -22.00 -27.81 16.91
N LEU A 858 -22.23 -26.83 17.80
CA LEU A 858 -21.49 -26.69 19.06
C LEU A 858 -21.77 -27.84 20.04
N GLU A 859 -22.97 -28.42 20.05
CA GLU A 859 -23.33 -29.58 20.86
C GLU A 859 -22.61 -30.86 20.40
N ARG A 860 -22.56 -31.14 19.09
CA ARG A 860 -21.78 -32.26 18.53
C ARG A 860 -20.28 -32.12 18.79
N LEU A 861 -19.74 -30.89 18.70
CA LEU A 861 -18.37 -30.58 19.09
C LEU A 861 -18.13 -30.83 20.59
N ARG A 862 -19.08 -30.47 21.45
CA ARG A 862 -19.03 -30.74 22.91
C ARG A 862 -19.18 -32.22 23.25
N GLU A 863 -19.99 -32.98 22.53
CA GLU A 863 -20.13 -34.43 22.71
C GLU A 863 -18.87 -35.18 22.27
N ALA A 864 -18.28 -34.81 21.12
CA ALA A 864 -16.99 -35.34 20.68
C ALA A 864 -15.87 -35.01 21.68
N TYR A 865 -15.88 -33.80 22.25
CA TYR A 865 -14.97 -33.38 23.31
C TYR A 865 -15.16 -34.18 24.62
N ARG A 866 -16.41 -34.46 25.02
CA ARG A 866 -16.74 -35.27 26.22
C ARG A 866 -16.34 -36.74 26.06
N TRP A 867 -16.59 -37.34 24.90
CA TRP A 867 -16.27 -38.75 24.64
C TRP A 867 -14.76 -39.03 24.66
N PHE A 868 -13.95 -38.06 24.22
CA PHE A 868 -12.48 -38.18 24.19
C PHE A 868 -11.78 -37.87 25.52
N ASN A 869 -12.31 -36.94 26.33
CA ASN A 869 -11.77 -36.67 27.67
C ASN A 869 -11.87 -37.88 28.62
N LEU A 870 -12.81 -38.80 28.37
CA LEU A 870 -12.92 -40.08 29.07
C LEU A 870 -11.78 -41.08 28.72
N HIS A 871 -11.03 -40.85 27.64
CA HIS A 871 -10.03 -41.80 27.11
C HIS A 871 -8.57 -41.26 27.08
N GLY A 872 -8.31 -40.09 27.68
CA GLY A 872 -6.94 -39.63 27.98
C GLY A 872 -6.03 -39.32 26.77
N LYS A 873 -6.57 -38.99 25.59
CA LYS A 873 -5.78 -38.64 24.39
C LYS A 873 -5.78 -37.13 24.12
N SER A 874 -4.62 -36.58 23.72
CA SER A 874 -4.41 -35.15 23.46
C SER A 874 -5.09 -34.66 22.17
N PHE A 875 -6.05 -33.74 22.30
CA PHE A 875 -6.65 -33.02 21.18
C PHE A 875 -5.81 -31.78 20.82
N THR A 876 -5.53 -31.54 19.53
CA THR A 876 -5.06 -30.23 19.04
C THR A 876 -6.19 -29.62 18.22
N LEU A 877 -6.89 -28.64 18.82
CA LEU A 877 -7.96 -27.87 18.18
C LEU A 877 -7.33 -26.90 17.16
N ILE A 878 -6.82 -27.43 16.05
CA ILE A 878 -6.37 -26.63 14.92
C ILE A 878 -7.18 -27.08 13.72
N GLY A 879 -8.43 -26.62 13.67
CA GLY A 879 -9.32 -27.15 12.66
C GLY A 879 -10.64 -26.42 12.47
N TYR A 880 -10.78 -25.13 12.82
CA TYR A 880 -11.86 -24.28 12.28
C TYR A 880 -11.43 -22.81 12.27
N TYR A 881 -11.31 -22.20 11.08
CA TYR A 881 -11.31 -20.74 10.95
C TYR A 881 -12.73 -20.32 10.54
N LEU A 882 -13.54 -19.97 11.54
CA LEU A 882 -14.79 -19.22 11.34
C LEU A 882 -14.50 -17.78 11.80
N PRO A 883 -14.63 -16.76 10.94
CA PRO A 883 -14.33 -15.37 11.29
C PRO A 883 -15.10 -14.80 12.49
N GLN A 884 -16.07 -15.54 13.04
CA GLN A 884 -16.98 -15.12 14.11
C GLN A 884 -16.58 -15.60 15.52
N LEU A 885 -15.46 -16.33 15.68
CA LEU A 885 -15.02 -16.86 17.00
C LEU A 885 -13.91 -16.04 17.68
N GLU A 886 -13.50 -14.90 17.12
CA GLU A 886 -12.60 -13.96 17.82
C GLU A 886 -13.29 -13.23 18.98
N GLU A 887 -14.62 -13.19 19.05
CA GLU A 887 -15.36 -12.55 20.15
C GLU A 887 -15.60 -13.48 21.37
N ALA A 888 -15.27 -14.77 21.30
CA ALA A 888 -15.59 -15.74 22.36
C ALA A 888 -14.37 -16.47 22.96
N LEU A 889 -13.15 -16.04 22.62
CA LEU A 889 -11.89 -16.59 23.14
C LEU A 889 -11.00 -15.50 23.78
N GLU A 890 -11.60 -14.41 24.24
CA GLU A 890 -11.21 -13.74 25.50
C GLU A 890 -11.92 -14.44 26.66
#